data_AF-A0A2P4Y926-F1
#
_entry.id   AF-A0A2P4Y926-F1
#
_cell.length_a   1.000
_cell.length_b   1.000
_cell.length_c   1.000
_cell.angle_alpha   90.00
_cell.angle_beta   90.00
_cell.angle_gamma   90.00
#
_symmetry.space_group_name_H-M   'P 1'
#
loop_
_entity.id
_entity.type
_entity.pdbx_description
1 polymer ?
#
loop_
_entity_poly.entity_id
_entity_poly.type
_entity_poly.pdbx_seq_one_letter_code
_entity_poly.pdbx_strand_id
1 'polypeptide(L)'
;MEEVQDLTTDTVDTAEDEEAEPDLRLESDEYRTWKKNTPFLYDLVVTDSIDWPSLTVQWLTRLPDRGDFSEHELLLGTNTSGAEQNQLIKAKVSLPLDSINNAREFDDERQELGGYNNAAKCKIEKVTHFRCNHEGEVNRARCMPSNEFIVATKTPQAEVHVFDISKRPSDPDKSAGSEPDIRLLGHTKEGYGLCWDPHTPFHLISGSDDAIICEWDIEKAGKTVQPLHKYSGHSDVIEDVAWHRHHPKIIGSVGDDKKLLIWDMRSESYDKPAATVLAHTAEVNCLAFSPSSEYLVATGSSDKHINLWDLRNLKTKLHSLEGHSDEIYQIQWSPHHDGILGSCSADRRVLIWDITKIGEEQAAEDSKDGPPELLFVHSGHTSNVVDFSWHPNEPWMVASVAEDNILQIWQMAEHIYTEEDQGIDQKEVADDELDPALLKPKVHGAIFDMDGTLLDTEELSRIAIDGVMRQFGKEFTMAMHKTILGRPATEWTRMAIAAAGLSEETITPDELFKQWEKSMRDMSDRVEELPGGVELLSALHARGIPIALATSNSKSVVEAKIKHHPKLFSYFSTIVCGDDPAVKRGKPAPDIFRTAGQRLFGLKEGEDGDKPPHCIVFEDSVSGYTAANAADMHSIAIPDVRIHTEEDKRMELFGNADEVITSLTQFQIDNYDWQL
;
A
#
# COMPACT_ATOMS: atom_id res chain seq x y z
N MET A 1 51.87 35.46 25.79
CA MET A 1 52.66 35.73 24.57
C MET A 1 53.38 34.42 24.31
N GLU A 2 53.12 33.60 23.32
CA GLU A 2 52.43 33.56 22.02
C GLU A 2 52.18 32.04 21.81
N GLU A 3 51.39 31.47 20.92
CA GLU A 3 50.42 31.87 19.91
C GLU A 3 49.64 30.56 19.64
N VAL A 4 48.37 30.70 19.28
CA VAL A 4 47.52 29.62 18.81
C VAL A 4 47.87 29.38 17.34
N GLN A 5 48.11 28.13 16.92
CA GLN A 5 48.02 27.74 15.52
C GLN A 5 47.06 26.56 15.34
N ASP A 6 46.07 26.88 14.52
CA ASP A 6 44.95 26.10 14.02
C ASP A 6 45.45 25.07 12.99
N LEU A 7 45.03 23.82 13.12
CA LEU A 7 45.23 22.77 12.11
C LEU A 7 43.93 21.95 12.05
N THR A 8 43.03 22.42 11.20
CA THR A 8 41.93 21.68 10.62
C THR A 8 42.48 20.50 9.80
N THR A 9 42.11 19.29 10.16
CA THR A 9 42.25 18.11 9.29
C THR A 9 40.87 17.54 9.02
N ASP A 10 40.43 17.71 7.78
CA ASP A 10 39.35 16.98 7.15
C ASP A 10 39.60 15.48 7.27
N THR A 11 38.78 14.79 8.07
CA THR A 11 38.66 13.34 8.02
C THR A 11 37.61 12.99 6.97
N VAL A 12 38.12 12.48 5.86
CA VAL A 12 37.39 11.78 4.81
C VAL A 12 36.64 10.60 5.42
N ASP A 13 35.32 10.54 5.20
CA ASP A 13 34.47 9.37 5.44
C ASP A 13 35.05 8.19 4.66
N THR A 14 35.81 7.34 5.33
CA THR A 14 36.18 6.01 4.85
C THR A 14 35.21 5.01 5.48
N ALA A 15 34.45 4.36 4.61
CA ALA A 15 33.58 3.21 4.86
C ALA A 15 33.98 2.34 6.06
N GLU A 16 33.20 2.43 7.13
CA GLU A 16 33.08 1.41 8.17
C GLU A 16 31.88 0.52 7.82
N ASP A 17 32.05 -0.34 6.81
CA ASP A 17 31.21 -1.52 6.58
C ASP A 17 31.94 -2.76 7.15
N GLU A 18 32.35 -2.69 8.42
CA GLU A 18 32.94 -3.83 9.13
C GLU A 18 31.85 -4.59 9.92
N GLU A 19 31.56 -5.82 9.46
CA GLU A 19 30.93 -6.93 10.20
C GLU A 19 29.60 -6.70 10.95
N ALA A 20 28.56 -6.17 10.30
CA ALA A 20 27.20 -6.40 10.78
C ALA A 20 26.84 -7.90 10.74
N GLU A 21 26.25 -8.43 11.82
CA GLU A 21 25.76 -9.82 11.90
C GLU A 21 24.78 -10.12 10.75
N PRO A 22 24.74 -11.36 10.23
CA PRO A 22 23.94 -11.70 9.06
C PRO A 22 22.45 -11.37 9.22
N ASP A 23 21.89 -11.49 10.43
CA ASP A 23 20.49 -11.16 10.70
C ASP A 23 20.23 -9.64 10.62
N LEU A 24 21.11 -8.82 11.21
CA LEU A 24 21.04 -7.35 11.11
C LEU A 24 21.17 -6.84 9.67
N ARG A 25 21.96 -7.54 8.83
CA ARG A 25 22.08 -7.22 7.40
C ARG A 25 20.79 -7.54 6.64
N LEU A 26 20.20 -8.70 6.90
CA LEU A 26 18.93 -9.11 6.30
C LEU A 26 17.80 -8.15 6.70
N GLU A 27 17.72 -7.77 7.97
CA GLU A 27 16.75 -6.79 8.48
C GLU A 27 16.89 -5.42 7.79
N SER A 28 18.13 -4.95 7.63
CA SER A 28 18.42 -3.70 6.93
C SER A 28 18.02 -3.76 5.45
N ASP A 29 18.27 -4.89 4.76
CA ASP A 29 17.92 -5.06 3.35
C ASP A 29 16.41 -5.22 3.14
N GLU A 30 15.71 -5.93 4.02
CA GLU A 30 14.24 -6.00 4.05
C GLU A 30 13.63 -4.61 4.23
N TYR A 31 14.11 -3.85 5.22
CA TYR A 31 13.61 -2.50 5.49
C TYR A 31 13.85 -1.55 4.31
N ARG A 32 15.03 -1.62 3.66
CA ARG A 32 15.33 -0.85 2.46
C ARG A 32 14.43 -1.21 1.28
N THR A 33 14.09 -2.49 1.14
CA THR A 33 13.18 -2.97 0.10
C THR A 33 11.76 -2.48 0.36
N TRP A 34 11.27 -2.63 1.60
CA TRP A 34 9.99 -2.09 2.03
C TRP A 34 9.91 -0.59 1.76
N LYS A 35 10.94 0.18 2.14
CA LYS A 35 10.99 1.65 1.94
C LYS A 35 10.91 2.08 0.48
N LYS A 36 11.43 1.27 -0.45
CA LYS A 36 11.28 1.52 -1.91
C LYS A 36 9.87 1.28 -2.40
N ASN A 37 9.16 0.33 -1.77
CA ASN A 37 7.82 -0.06 -2.15
C ASN A 37 6.72 0.75 -1.45
N THR A 38 7.06 1.56 -0.43
CA THR A 38 6.06 2.34 0.31
C THR A 38 5.15 3.22 -0.55
N PRO A 39 5.59 3.86 -1.67
CA PRO A 39 4.69 4.68 -2.49
C PRO A 39 3.58 3.89 -3.18
N PHE A 40 3.73 2.58 -3.30
CA PHE A 40 2.73 1.69 -3.90
C PHE A 40 1.88 0.99 -2.84
N LEU A 41 2.37 0.86 -1.62
CA LEU A 41 1.71 0.07 -0.57
C LEU A 41 0.87 0.90 0.40
N TYR A 42 1.10 2.22 0.46
CA TYR A 42 0.49 3.07 1.47
C TYR A 42 0.03 4.42 0.91
N ASP A 43 -1.11 4.88 1.39
CA ASP A 43 -1.56 6.27 1.25
C ASP A 43 -0.91 7.17 2.31
N LEU A 44 -0.60 6.60 3.47
CA LEU A 44 0.07 7.30 4.57
C LEU A 44 1.06 6.35 5.26
N VAL A 45 2.29 6.80 5.47
CA VAL A 45 3.21 6.22 6.46
C VAL A 45 3.96 7.34 7.14
N VAL A 46 3.89 7.38 8.45
CA VAL A 46 4.63 8.30 9.30
C VAL A 46 5.36 7.49 10.35
N THR A 47 6.69 7.59 10.34
CA THR A 47 7.57 6.92 11.30
C THR A 47 8.13 7.96 12.26
N ASP A 48 8.08 7.66 13.55
CA ASP A 48 8.59 8.56 14.57
C ASP A 48 9.25 7.80 15.72
N SER A 49 10.43 8.25 16.10
CA SER A 49 11.18 7.69 17.22
C SER A 49 10.71 8.33 18.53
N ILE A 50 10.21 7.53 19.46
CA ILE A 50 9.83 7.97 20.81
C ILE A 50 11.01 7.83 21.78
N ASP A 51 11.08 8.68 22.81
CA ASP A 51 12.22 8.72 23.75
C ASP A 51 12.44 7.36 24.45
N TRP A 52 11.35 6.67 24.77
CA TRP A 52 11.32 5.36 25.40
C TRP A 52 10.30 4.46 24.67
N PRO A 53 10.54 3.14 24.57
CA PRO A 53 9.61 2.24 23.92
C PRO A 53 8.27 2.23 24.65
N SER A 54 7.21 1.99 23.89
CA SER A 54 5.85 1.93 24.40
C SER A 54 5.31 0.53 24.26
N LEU A 55 4.86 -0.07 25.36
CA LEU A 55 4.20 -1.38 25.37
C LEU A 55 2.70 -1.29 25.04
N THR A 56 2.20 -0.08 24.78
CA THR A 56 0.78 0.17 24.58
C THR A 56 0.56 1.32 23.62
N VAL A 57 -0.40 1.18 22.74
CA VAL A 57 -0.88 2.28 21.90
C VAL A 57 -2.39 2.20 21.76
N GLN A 58 -3.06 3.34 21.89
CA GLN A 58 -4.50 3.43 21.64
C GLN A 58 -4.83 4.79 21.02
N TRP A 59 -5.54 4.78 19.89
CA TRP A 59 -6.15 6.00 19.36
C TRP A 59 -7.25 6.51 20.29
N LEU A 60 -7.27 7.83 20.47
CA LEU A 60 -8.34 8.56 21.13
C LEU A 60 -9.18 9.30 20.08
N THR A 61 -10.30 9.89 20.46
CA THR A 61 -11.23 10.55 19.53
C THR A 61 -10.55 11.72 18.81
N ARG A 62 -10.84 11.84 17.50
CA ARG A 62 -10.36 12.94 16.63
C ARG A 62 -10.73 14.32 17.19
N LEU A 63 -9.77 15.25 17.18
CA LEU A 63 -10.00 16.64 17.54
C LEU A 63 -10.55 17.43 16.32
N PRO A 64 -11.28 18.54 16.53
CA PRO A 64 -11.73 19.38 15.42
C PRO A 64 -10.56 19.89 14.58
N ASP A 65 -10.70 19.84 13.25
CA ASP A 65 -9.64 20.29 12.33
C ASP A 65 -9.26 21.74 12.57
N ARG A 66 -7.95 22.03 12.50
CA ARG A 66 -7.41 23.38 12.63
C ARG A 66 -6.51 23.69 11.45
N GLY A 67 -7.04 24.43 10.49
CA GLY A 67 -6.29 24.88 9.32
C GLY A 67 -6.02 23.73 8.35
N ASP A 68 -4.74 23.51 8.03
CA ASP A 68 -4.29 22.59 6.97
C ASP A 68 -4.01 21.15 7.46
N PHE A 69 -4.24 20.88 8.76
CA PHE A 69 -3.96 19.59 9.41
C PHE A 69 -5.19 19.05 10.14
N SER A 70 -5.35 17.73 10.11
CA SER A 70 -6.20 16.98 11.03
C SER A 70 -5.44 16.69 12.32
N GLU A 71 -6.10 16.93 13.45
CA GLU A 71 -5.51 16.74 14.78
C GLU A 71 -6.09 15.50 15.44
N HIS A 72 -5.20 14.62 15.89
CA HIS A 72 -5.53 13.35 16.51
C HIS A 72 -4.76 13.18 17.82
N GLU A 73 -5.18 12.23 18.64
CA GLU A 73 -4.54 11.96 19.93
C GLU A 73 -4.28 10.46 20.11
N LEU A 74 -3.10 10.14 20.66
CA LEU A 74 -2.66 8.80 20.99
C LEU A 74 -2.40 8.70 22.49
N LEU A 75 -2.83 7.59 23.08
CA LEU A 75 -2.44 7.16 24.41
C LEU A 75 -1.24 6.21 24.29
N LEU A 76 -0.16 6.54 24.97
CA LEU A 76 1.10 5.81 24.98
C LEU A 76 1.58 5.61 26.42
N GLY A 77 2.42 4.61 26.61
CA GLY A 77 3.18 4.38 27.85
C GLY A 77 4.69 4.50 27.62
N THR A 78 5.47 4.49 28.69
CA THR A 78 6.93 4.27 28.60
C THR A 78 7.31 2.95 29.26
N ASN A 79 8.35 2.33 28.71
CA ASN A 79 9.15 1.32 29.39
C ASN A 79 10.61 1.78 29.46
N THR A 80 11.02 2.29 30.62
CA THR A 80 12.38 2.80 30.84
C THR A 80 13.33 1.76 31.44
N SER A 81 12.85 0.55 31.75
CA SER A 81 13.61 -0.46 32.51
C SER A 81 14.25 0.10 33.80
N GLY A 82 13.60 1.08 34.44
CA GLY A 82 14.07 1.75 35.66
C GLY A 82 15.14 2.84 35.45
N ALA A 83 15.51 3.16 34.21
CA ALA A 83 16.50 4.21 33.91
C ALA A 83 15.96 5.63 34.17
N GLU A 84 14.67 5.84 33.92
CA GLU A 84 13.97 7.11 34.13
C GLU A 84 12.57 6.90 34.74
N GLN A 85 11.98 7.98 35.24
CA GLN A 85 10.60 7.99 35.73
C GLN A 85 9.66 7.65 34.56
N ASN A 86 8.97 6.51 34.66
CA ASN A 86 7.98 6.10 33.66
C ASN A 86 6.78 7.05 33.64
N GLN A 87 6.16 7.17 32.47
CA GLN A 87 5.07 8.10 32.23
C GLN A 87 3.94 7.46 31.41
N LEU A 88 2.70 7.77 31.79
CA LEU A 88 1.54 7.69 30.91
C LEU A 88 1.51 8.96 30.06
N ILE A 89 1.46 8.79 28.74
CA ILE A 89 1.62 9.87 27.78
C ILE A 89 0.36 9.97 26.93
N LYS A 90 -0.17 11.19 26.78
CA LYS A 90 -1.14 11.52 25.74
C LYS A 90 -0.46 12.42 24.72
N ALA A 91 -0.17 11.85 23.56
CA ALA A 91 0.51 12.50 22.47
C ALA A 91 -0.52 13.06 21.48
N LYS A 92 -0.32 14.30 21.03
CA LYS A 92 -1.07 14.86 19.92
C LYS A 92 -0.33 14.58 18.62
N VAL A 93 -1.06 14.17 17.59
CA VAL A 93 -0.57 13.89 16.25
C VAL A 93 -1.26 14.85 15.29
N SER A 94 -0.50 15.60 14.51
CA SER A 94 -1.02 16.45 13.45
C SER A 94 -0.69 15.81 12.10
N LEU A 95 -1.71 15.45 11.31
CA LEU A 95 -1.57 14.83 10.00
C LEU A 95 -2.07 15.80 8.92
N PRO A 96 -1.38 15.97 7.77
CA PRO A 96 -1.82 16.86 6.71
C PRO A 96 -3.13 16.38 6.09
N LEU A 97 -3.98 17.32 5.65
CA LEU A 97 -5.21 17.01 4.91
C LEU A 97 -4.90 16.65 3.45
N ASP A 98 -5.69 15.74 2.87
CA ASP A 98 -5.51 15.17 1.50
C ASP A 98 -5.32 16.21 0.40
N SER A 99 -5.85 17.42 0.56
CA SER A 99 -5.68 18.55 -0.37
C SER A 99 -4.22 19.00 -0.63
N ILE A 100 -3.25 18.46 0.12
CA ILE A 100 -1.82 18.80 0.04
C ILE A 100 -0.96 17.57 -0.36
N ASN A 101 -1.54 16.36 -0.36
CA ASN A 101 -0.83 15.10 -0.64
C ASN A 101 -0.76 14.80 -2.15
N ASN A 102 0.02 15.59 -2.90
CA ASN A 102 0.52 15.15 -4.21
C ASN A 102 1.76 14.27 -3.99
N ALA A 103 1.58 13.04 -3.53
CA ALA A 103 2.66 12.11 -3.21
C ALA A 103 3.34 11.46 -4.44
N ARG A 104 3.10 11.97 -5.66
CA ARG A 104 3.59 11.38 -6.91
C ARG A 104 4.60 12.25 -7.68
N GLU A 105 5.16 13.29 -7.07
CA GLU A 105 6.23 14.08 -7.71
C GLU A 105 7.60 13.38 -7.61
N PHE A 106 8.27 13.24 -8.76
CA PHE A 106 9.63 12.71 -8.91
C PHE A 106 10.66 13.76 -8.49
N ASP A 107 11.68 13.38 -7.70
CA ASP A 107 12.76 14.26 -7.29
C ASP A 107 13.94 14.16 -8.28
N ASP A 108 14.03 15.16 -9.18
CA ASP A 108 15.06 15.26 -10.23
C ASP A 108 16.49 15.32 -9.69
N GLU A 109 16.72 15.74 -8.43
CA GLU A 109 18.08 15.86 -7.89
C GLU A 109 18.65 14.52 -7.41
N ARG A 110 17.78 13.58 -7.00
CA ARG A 110 18.19 12.27 -6.46
C ARG A 110 18.03 11.11 -7.43
N GLN A 111 17.35 11.33 -8.56
CA GLN A 111 16.99 10.27 -9.52
C GLN A 111 16.24 9.11 -8.86
N GLU A 112 15.32 9.42 -7.95
CA GLU A 112 14.49 8.44 -7.22
C GLU A 112 13.00 8.70 -7.51
N LEU A 113 12.26 7.63 -7.87
CA LEU A 113 10.81 7.61 -7.84
C LEU A 113 10.35 7.54 -6.38
N GLY A 114 9.59 8.52 -5.92
CA GLY A 114 9.03 8.52 -4.56
C GLY A 114 9.90 9.21 -3.52
N GLY A 115 10.38 10.41 -3.83
CA GLY A 115 10.80 11.34 -2.79
C GLY A 115 9.59 11.77 -1.96
N TYR A 116 9.19 10.97 -0.96
CA TYR A 116 8.43 11.47 0.20
C TYR A 116 9.33 12.41 1.04
N ASN A 117 9.88 13.43 0.41
CA ASN A 117 10.58 14.56 1.01
C ASN A 117 9.69 15.80 1.12
N ASN A 118 8.36 15.59 1.16
CA ASN A 118 7.57 16.39 2.10
C ASN A 118 7.68 15.86 3.54
N ALA A 119 8.62 14.98 3.87
CA ALA A 119 9.09 14.79 5.25
C ALA A 119 9.58 16.11 5.91
N ALA A 120 9.89 17.15 5.12
CA ALA A 120 10.14 18.50 5.63
C ALA A 120 8.85 19.26 6.04
N LYS A 121 7.66 18.78 5.67
CA LYS A 121 6.35 19.40 6.00
C LYS A 121 5.38 18.47 6.73
N CYS A 122 5.49 17.15 6.60
CA CYS A 122 4.75 16.16 7.33
C CYS A 122 5.59 15.71 8.54
N LYS A 123 5.80 16.65 9.46
CA LYS A 123 6.36 16.35 10.77
C LYS A 123 5.18 16.00 11.66
N ILE A 124 5.23 14.88 12.40
CA ILE A 124 4.39 14.80 13.59
C ILE A 124 4.85 15.94 14.48
N GLU A 125 4.12 17.04 14.51
CA GLU A 125 4.27 18.00 15.59
C GLU A 125 3.72 17.32 16.84
N LYS A 126 4.55 16.46 17.43
CA LYS A 126 4.31 15.83 18.73
C LYS A 126 4.32 16.94 19.77
N VAL A 127 3.17 17.59 19.94
CA VAL A 127 2.92 18.34 21.16
C VAL A 127 2.47 17.30 22.16
N THR A 128 3.39 16.83 23.01
CA THR A 128 2.97 16.02 24.16
C THR A 128 2.08 16.91 25.01
N HIS A 129 0.78 16.64 24.97
CA HIS A 129 -0.20 17.49 25.64
C HIS A 129 -0.29 17.14 27.13
N PHE A 130 0.03 15.90 27.48
CA PHE A 130 -0.06 15.42 28.84
C PHE A 130 0.93 14.29 29.13
N ARG A 131 1.62 14.41 30.26
CA ARG A 131 2.41 13.35 30.89
C ARG A 131 1.90 13.17 32.30
N CYS A 132 1.80 11.92 32.76
CA CYS A 132 1.59 11.60 34.16
C CYS A 132 2.66 10.63 34.61
N ASN A 133 3.34 10.93 35.71
CA ASN A 133 4.26 9.97 36.31
C ASN A 133 3.49 8.68 36.66
N HIS A 134 4.10 7.56 36.31
CA HIS A 134 3.54 6.22 36.48
C HIS A 134 4.47 5.37 37.34
N GLU A 135 3.90 4.47 38.13
CA GLU A 135 4.68 3.58 39.01
C GLU A 135 5.13 2.36 38.18
N GLY A 136 6.42 2.28 37.86
CA GLY A 136 6.92 1.29 36.91
C GLY A 136 6.47 1.56 35.46
N GLU A 137 6.86 0.68 34.56
CA GLU A 137 6.49 0.70 33.15
C GLU A 137 4.97 0.52 32.95
N VAL A 138 4.47 1.01 31.82
CA VAL A 138 3.03 0.94 31.50
C VAL A 138 2.79 -0.29 30.63
N ASN A 139 2.51 -1.44 31.25
CA ASN A 139 2.33 -2.72 30.56
C ASN A 139 1.15 -2.67 29.56
N ARG A 140 0.06 -2.01 29.94
CA ARG A 140 -1.09 -1.73 29.05
C ARG A 140 -1.85 -0.52 29.57
N ALA A 141 -2.29 0.36 28.67
CA ALA A 141 -3.17 1.48 29.00
C ALA A 141 -4.42 1.46 28.11
N ARG A 142 -5.61 1.58 28.72
CA ARG A 142 -6.88 1.64 27.98
C ARG A 142 -7.78 2.72 28.56
N CYS A 143 -8.34 3.55 27.69
CA CYS A 143 -9.34 4.54 28.07
C CYS A 143 -10.73 3.92 28.16
N MET A 144 -11.57 4.49 29.03
CA MET A 144 -12.96 4.08 29.16
C MET A 144 -13.76 4.50 27.91
N PRO A 145 -14.49 3.59 27.23
CA PRO A 145 -15.17 3.91 25.98
C PRO A 145 -16.16 5.07 26.06
N SER A 146 -16.84 5.24 27.18
CA SER A 146 -17.80 6.33 27.39
C SER A 146 -17.16 7.66 27.80
N ASN A 147 -15.88 7.67 28.21
CA ASN A 147 -15.15 8.87 28.59
C ASN A 147 -13.63 8.60 28.55
N GLU A 148 -13.00 9.03 27.46
CA GLU A 148 -11.58 8.79 27.20
C GLU A 148 -10.62 9.46 28.19
N PHE A 149 -11.11 10.40 29.01
CA PHE A 149 -10.30 11.01 30.06
C PHE A 149 -10.01 10.06 31.24
N ILE A 150 -10.78 8.99 31.38
CA ILE A 150 -10.57 7.99 32.42
C ILE A 150 -9.77 6.84 31.81
N VAL A 151 -8.52 6.69 32.26
CA VAL A 151 -7.57 5.71 31.74
C VAL A 151 -7.21 4.72 32.84
N ALA A 152 -7.37 3.42 32.57
CA ALA A 152 -6.82 2.37 33.42
C ALA A 152 -5.47 1.90 32.86
N THR A 153 -4.53 1.57 33.74
CA THR A 153 -3.21 1.06 33.39
C THR A 153 -2.84 -0.18 34.19
N LYS A 154 -2.21 -1.13 33.51
CA LYS A 154 -1.48 -2.24 34.14
C LYS A 154 -0.07 -1.77 34.49
N THR A 155 0.40 -2.22 35.65
CA THR A 155 1.71 -1.88 36.19
C THR A 155 2.53 -3.17 36.35
N PRO A 156 3.86 -3.07 36.59
CA PRO A 156 4.69 -4.22 36.95
C PRO A 156 4.44 -4.70 38.38
N GLN A 157 3.55 -4.01 39.10
CA GLN A 157 3.05 -4.40 40.39
C GLN A 157 1.67 -5.05 40.25
N ALA A 158 1.16 -5.57 41.36
CA ALA A 158 -0.13 -6.23 41.42
C ALA A 158 -1.35 -5.30 41.28
N GLU A 159 -1.14 -3.99 41.30
CA GLU A 159 -2.24 -3.02 41.28
C GLU A 159 -2.57 -2.59 39.84
N VAL A 160 -3.84 -2.34 39.58
CA VAL A 160 -4.29 -1.60 38.39
C VAL A 160 -4.53 -0.15 38.80
N HIS A 161 -3.98 0.80 38.06
CA HIS A 161 -4.10 2.22 38.36
C HIS A 161 -5.13 2.85 37.44
N VAL A 162 -5.97 3.76 37.96
CA VAL A 162 -6.91 4.55 37.15
C VAL A 162 -6.57 6.03 37.32
N PHE A 163 -6.44 6.71 36.19
CA PHE A 163 -6.12 8.13 36.09
C PHE A 163 -7.27 8.87 35.42
N ASP A 164 -7.68 9.99 36.01
CA ASP A 164 -8.45 11.03 35.34
C ASP A 164 -7.48 12.06 34.77
N ILE A 165 -7.18 11.92 33.49
CA ILE A 165 -6.18 12.75 32.81
C ILE A 165 -6.67 14.19 32.61
N SER A 166 -7.98 14.46 32.72
CA SER A 166 -8.54 15.82 32.58
C SER A 166 -8.21 16.75 33.76
N LYS A 167 -7.89 16.17 34.92
CA LYS A 167 -7.66 16.90 36.18
C LYS A 167 -6.19 17.22 36.46
N ARG A 168 -5.29 16.79 35.58
CA ARG A 168 -3.85 16.77 35.84
C ARG A 168 -3.10 17.80 35.01
N PRO A 169 -1.99 18.35 35.53
CA PRO A 169 -1.15 19.28 34.77
C PRO A 169 -0.49 18.55 33.59
N SER A 170 -0.21 19.28 32.52
CA SER A 170 0.37 18.74 31.27
C SER A 170 1.81 18.24 31.43
N ASP A 171 2.56 18.76 32.41
CA ASP A 171 3.96 18.41 32.66
C ASP A 171 4.21 18.25 34.18
N PRO A 172 4.30 17.01 34.69
CA PRO A 172 4.51 16.73 36.10
C PRO A 172 5.99 16.91 36.46
N ASP A 173 6.27 17.38 37.68
CA ASP A 173 7.64 17.42 38.20
C ASP A 173 8.21 15.99 38.21
N LYS A 174 9.41 15.79 37.64
CA LYS A 174 10.09 14.48 37.62
C LYS A 174 10.35 13.94 39.04
N SER A 175 10.35 14.80 40.06
CA SER A 175 10.51 14.42 41.46
C SER A 175 9.20 14.07 42.17
N ALA A 176 8.04 14.34 41.57
CA ALA A 176 6.74 13.96 42.10
C ALA A 176 6.49 12.47 41.87
N GLY A 177 5.98 11.76 42.88
CA GLY A 177 5.62 10.35 42.72
C GLY A 177 4.41 10.13 41.82
N SER A 178 4.16 8.87 41.45
CA SER A 178 2.91 8.45 40.80
C SER A 178 1.76 8.49 41.81
N GLU A 179 0.77 9.34 41.57
CA GLU A 179 -0.46 9.40 42.35
C GLU A 179 -1.66 9.06 41.46
N PRO A 180 -2.06 7.79 41.30
CA PRO A 180 -3.30 7.44 40.60
C PRO A 180 -4.53 7.95 41.35
N ASP A 181 -5.61 8.26 40.63
CA ASP A 181 -6.88 8.68 41.23
C ASP A 181 -7.54 7.52 41.98
N ILE A 182 -7.43 6.31 41.43
CA ILE A 182 -7.93 5.08 42.02
C ILE A 182 -6.89 3.96 41.87
N ARG A 183 -6.62 3.24 42.96
CA ARG A 183 -5.83 2.00 42.99
C ARG A 183 -6.78 0.81 43.10
N LEU A 184 -6.81 -0.04 42.09
CA LEU A 184 -7.59 -1.28 42.10
C LEU A 184 -6.70 -2.40 42.61
N LEU A 185 -7.10 -2.95 43.75
CA LEU A 185 -6.43 -4.08 44.39
C LEU A 185 -7.09 -5.38 43.94
N GLY A 186 -6.39 -6.50 44.08
CA GLY A 186 -6.99 -7.81 43.84
C GLY A 186 -5.96 -8.84 43.42
N HIS A 187 -5.12 -8.47 42.44
CA HIS A 187 -4.04 -9.35 42.00
C HIS A 187 -2.90 -9.41 43.01
N THR A 188 -1.98 -10.32 42.76
CA THR A 188 -0.77 -10.58 43.55
C THR A 188 0.51 -10.52 42.72
N LYS A 189 0.39 -10.42 41.40
CA LYS A 189 1.48 -10.28 40.43
C LYS A 189 1.08 -9.28 39.34
N GLU A 190 2.02 -8.94 38.46
CA GLU A 190 1.77 -8.09 37.30
C GLU A 190 0.86 -8.76 36.26
N GLY A 191 0.69 -8.12 35.10
CA GLY A 191 0.14 -8.74 33.91
C GLY A 191 -0.28 -7.72 32.87
N TYR A 192 -0.87 -8.20 31.77
CA TYR A 192 -1.18 -7.37 30.60
C TYR A 192 -2.69 -7.24 30.32
N GLY A 193 -3.48 -8.28 30.59
CA GLY A 193 -4.92 -8.28 30.34
C GLY A 193 -5.67 -7.14 31.03
N LEU A 194 -6.36 -6.30 30.25
CA LEU A 194 -7.11 -5.13 30.74
C LEU A 194 -8.22 -4.77 29.75
N CYS A 195 -9.47 -4.74 30.21
CA CYS A 195 -10.60 -4.41 29.34
C CYS A 195 -11.69 -3.65 30.12
N TRP A 196 -12.09 -2.50 29.60
CA TRP A 196 -13.29 -1.79 30.07
C TRP A 196 -14.55 -2.46 29.52
N ASP A 197 -15.62 -2.46 30.31
CA ASP A 197 -16.95 -2.85 29.87
C ASP A 197 -17.46 -1.83 28.84
N PRO A 198 -17.72 -2.23 27.58
CA PRO A 198 -18.25 -1.32 26.57
C PRO A 198 -19.74 -0.97 26.81
N HIS A 199 -20.43 -1.68 27.69
CA HIS A 199 -21.86 -1.51 27.97
C HIS A 199 -22.12 -0.67 29.21
N THR A 200 -21.23 -0.73 30.20
CA THR A 200 -21.39 -0.07 31.50
C THR A 200 -20.19 0.83 31.80
N PRO A 201 -20.38 2.16 31.88
CA PRO A 201 -19.33 3.06 32.34
C PRO A 201 -18.81 2.67 33.72
N PHE A 202 -17.53 2.95 33.96
CA PHE A 202 -16.83 2.71 35.23
C PHE A 202 -16.76 1.23 35.64
N HIS A 203 -16.90 0.30 34.70
CA HIS A 203 -16.80 -1.12 34.94
C HIS A 203 -15.67 -1.71 34.11
N LEU A 204 -14.78 -2.50 34.72
CA LEU A 204 -13.61 -3.06 34.04
C LEU A 204 -13.16 -4.39 34.64
N ILE A 205 -12.42 -5.15 33.84
CA ILE A 205 -11.77 -6.40 34.22
C ILE A 205 -10.27 -6.35 33.91
N SER A 206 -9.48 -7.11 34.66
CA SER A 206 -8.08 -7.38 34.30
C SER A 206 -7.66 -8.81 34.61
N GLY A 207 -6.77 -9.34 33.77
CA GLY A 207 -6.04 -10.59 33.97
C GLY A 207 -4.64 -10.34 34.52
N SER A 208 -3.99 -11.38 35.04
CA SER A 208 -2.67 -11.30 35.66
C SER A 208 -1.96 -12.66 35.67
N ASP A 209 -0.65 -12.62 35.86
CA ASP A 209 0.25 -13.75 36.07
C ASP A 209 -0.06 -14.58 37.34
N ASP A 210 -0.99 -14.11 38.15
CA ASP A 210 -1.52 -14.87 39.28
C ASP A 210 -2.69 -15.80 38.91
N ALA A 211 -2.99 -15.93 37.61
CA ALA A 211 -4.04 -16.77 37.05
C ALA A 211 -5.47 -16.35 37.47
N ILE A 212 -5.64 -15.12 37.94
CA ILE A 212 -6.94 -14.58 38.38
C ILE A 212 -7.41 -13.48 37.44
N ILE A 213 -8.71 -13.45 37.17
CA ILE A 213 -9.39 -12.27 36.62
C ILE A 213 -10.03 -11.51 37.77
N CYS A 214 -9.76 -10.21 37.87
CA CYS A 214 -10.47 -9.34 38.81
C CYS A 214 -11.44 -8.43 38.06
N GLU A 215 -12.60 -8.17 38.67
CA GLU A 215 -13.66 -7.29 38.17
C GLU A 215 -13.88 -6.14 39.16
N TRP A 216 -14.03 -4.91 38.66
CA TRP A 216 -14.31 -3.74 39.50
C TRP A 216 -15.38 -2.84 38.89
N ASP A 217 -16.27 -2.33 39.74
CA ASP A 217 -17.09 -1.14 39.48
C ASP A 217 -16.51 0.03 40.29
N ILE A 218 -16.19 1.12 39.59
CA ILE A 218 -15.54 2.30 40.15
C ILE A 218 -16.42 3.55 40.13
N GLU A 219 -17.73 3.45 39.82
CA GLU A 219 -18.63 4.62 39.69
C GLU A 219 -18.66 5.46 40.98
N LYS A 220 -18.63 4.78 42.13
CA LYS A 220 -18.69 5.39 43.47
C LYS A 220 -17.49 4.99 44.34
N ALA A 221 -16.40 4.64 43.69
CA ALA A 221 -15.18 4.19 44.35
C ALA A 221 -14.49 5.30 45.15
N GLY A 222 -13.86 4.92 46.26
CA GLY A 222 -12.83 5.73 46.89
C GLY A 222 -11.48 5.59 46.17
N LYS A 223 -10.41 6.12 46.78
CA LYS A 223 -9.05 6.03 46.21
C LYS A 223 -8.50 4.60 46.06
N THR A 224 -9.07 3.63 46.76
CA THR A 224 -8.62 2.24 46.74
C THR A 224 -9.83 1.31 46.72
N VAL A 225 -9.84 0.34 45.81
CA VAL A 225 -11.01 -0.50 45.52
C VAL A 225 -10.61 -1.97 45.52
N GLN A 226 -11.35 -2.79 46.26
CA GLN A 226 -11.25 -4.25 46.19
C GLN A 226 -12.10 -4.76 45.03
N PRO A 227 -11.77 -5.91 44.42
CA PRO A 227 -12.54 -6.40 43.30
C PRO A 227 -13.93 -6.83 43.76
N LEU A 228 -14.93 -6.60 42.92
CA LEU A 228 -16.28 -7.13 43.08
C LEU A 228 -16.24 -8.65 43.08
N HIS A 229 -15.56 -9.21 42.07
CA HIS A 229 -15.43 -10.65 41.89
C HIS A 229 -14.00 -11.02 41.46
N LYS A 230 -13.61 -12.26 41.79
CA LYS A 230 -12.35 -12.87 41.37
C LYS A 230 -12.63 -14.20 40.70
N TYR A 231 -12.34 -14.31 39.41
CA TYR A 231 -12.55 -15.52 38.64
C TYR A 231 -11.26 -16.34 38.63
N SER A 232 -11.37 -17.61 39.03
CA SER A 232 -10.25 -18.55 39.16
C SER A 232 -10.57 -19.82 38.37
N GLY A 233 -9.97 -19.95 37.19
CA GLY A 233 -10.20 -21.11 36.32
C GLY A 233 -9.05 -21.43 35.37
N HIS A 234 -8.23 -20.43 35.02
CA HIS A 234 -6.94 -20.68 34.41
C HIS A 234 -6.00 -21.35 35.41
N SER A 235 -5.13 -22.23 34.91
CA SER A 235 -4.09 -22.89 35.72
C SER A 235 -2.72 -22.22 35.63
N ASP A 236 -2.59 -21.20 34.80
CA ASP A 236 -1.35 -20.46 34.55
C ASP A 236 -1.67 -18.98 34.24
N VAL A 237 -0.65 -18.19 33.88
CA VAL A 237 -0.74 -16.75 33.55
C VAL A 237 -1.92 -16.44 32.62
N ILE A 238 -2.65 -15.35 32.91
CA ILE A 238 -3.69 -14.82 32.03
C ILE A 238 -3.10 -13.65 31.25
N GLU A 239 -2.92 -13.87 29.95
CA GLU A 239 -2.32 -12.90 29.03
C GLU A 239 -3.32 -11.81 28.63
N ASP A 240 -4.58 -12.19 28.37
CA ASP A 240 -5.58 -11.23 27.95
C ASP A 240 -7.00 -11.55 28.41
N VAL A 241 -7.82 -10.50 28.51
CA VAL A 241 -9.22 -10.55 28.90
C VAL A 241 -10.03 -9.60 28.04
N ALA A 242 -11.23 -10.01 27.64
CA ALA A 242 -12.10 -9.19 26.81
C ALA A 242 -13.56 -9.28 27.23
N TRP A 243 -14.25 -8.15 27.16
CA TRP A 243 -15.70 -8.08 27.26
C TRP A 243 -16.36 -8.46 25.93
N HIS A 244 -17.46 -9.20 26.00
CA HIS A 244 -18.27 -9.46 24.82
C HIS A 244 -18.89 -8.17 24.28
N ARG A 245 -18.83 -7.94 22.96
CA ARG A 245 -19.28 -6.69 22.32
C ARG A 245 -20.81 -6.51 22.31
N HIS A 246 -21.57 -7.59 22.37
CA HIS A 246 -23.04 -7.56 22.33
C HIS A 246 -23.74 -8.00 23.64
N HIS A 247 -23.03 -8.67 24.55
CA HIS A 247 -23.62 -9.35 25.71
C HIS A 247 -22.95 -8.85 27.00
N PRO A 248 -23.60 -7.99 27.80
CA PRO A 248 -22.97 -7.26 28.93
C PRO A 248 -22.65 -8.12 30.16
N LYS A 249 -22.76 -9.44 30.04
CA LYS A 249 -22.50 -10.40 31.13
C LYS A 249 -21.63 -11.57 30.68
N ILE A 250 -21.06 -11.49 29.48
CA ILE A 250 -20.14 -12.48 28.96
C ILE A 250 -18.77 -11.83 28.84
N ILE A 251 -17.76 -12.50 29.39
CA ILE A 251 -16.35 -12.12 29.23
C ILE A 251 -15.55 -13.34 28.78
N GLY A 252 -14.45 -13.10 28.09
CA GLY A 252 -13.49 -14.12 27.68
C GLY A 252 -12.13 -13.88 28.30
N SER A 253 -11.36 -14.94 28.47
CA SER A 253 -9.96 -14.87 28.92
C SER A 253 -9.11 -15.94 28.25
N VAL A 254 -7.84 -15.62 28.07
CA VAL A 254 -6.82 -16.49 27.48
C VAL A 254 -5.52 -16.42 28.25
N GLY A 255 -4.65 -17.43 28.10
CA GLY A 255 -3.36 -17.44 28.80
C GLY A 255 -2.47 -18.63 28.50
N ASP A 256 -1.42 -18.77 29.31
CA ASP A 256 -0.33 -19.74 29.14
C ASP A 256 -0.75 -21.20 29.31
N ASP A 257 -1.90 -21.42 29.95
CA ASP A 257 -2.51 -22.75 30.01
C ASP A 257 -3.16 -23.19 28.69
N LYS A 258 -2.97 -22.39 27.62
CA LYS A 258 -3.29 -22.65 26.21
C LYS A 258 -4.78 -22.64 25.90
N LYS A 259 -5.57 -22.07 26.80
CA LYS A 259 -7.03 -22.16 26.75
C LYS A 259 -7.71 -20.84 26.47
N LEU A 260 -8.87 -20.95 25.85
CA LEU A 260 -9.91 -19.93 25.85
C LEU A 260 -10.98 -20.33 26.88
N LEU A 261 -11.23 -19.44 27.84
CA LEU A 261 -12.30 -19.56 28.82
C LEU A 261 -13.36 -18.50 28.55
N ILE A 262 -14.63 -18.92 28.56
CA ILE A 262 -15.79 -18.01 28.48
C ILE A 262 -16.50 -18.03 29.82
N TRP A 263 -16.78 -16.86 30.35
CA TRP A 263 -17.40 -16.67 31.65
C TRP A 263 -18.76 -16.01 31.50
N ASP A 264 -19.71 -16.46 32.31
CA ASP A 264 -21.01 -15.82 32.46
C ASP A 264 -21.10 -15.21 33.86
N MET A 265 -21.13 -13.89 33.92
CA MET A 265 -21.12 -13.12 35.16
C MET A 265 -22.45 -13.19 35.93
N ARG A 266 -23.48 -13.81 35.35
CA ARG A 266 -24.72 -14.13 36.07
C ARG A 266 -24.56 -15.37 36.94
N SER A 267 -23.52 -16.17 36.71
CA SER A 267 -23.17 -17.30 37.55
C SER A 267 -22.52 -16.81 38.84
N GLU A 268 -22.95 -17.35 39.98
CA GLU A 268 -22.29 -17.10 41.27
C GLU A 268 -21.02 -17.98 41.47
N SER A 269 -20.67 -18.80 40.48
CA SER A 269 -19.47 -19.65 40.51
C SER A 269 -18.32 -19.01 39.75
N TYR A 270 -17.51 -18.20 40.45
CA TYR A 270 -16.27 -17.60 39.91
C TYR A 270 -15.12 -18.61 39.70
N ASP A 271 -15.35 -19.81 40.22
CA ASP A 271 -14.74 -21.11 39.99
C ASP A 271 -14.56 -21.74 38.61
N LYS A 272 -15.58 -21.45 37.79
CA LYS A 272 -16.10 -22.40 36.81
C LYS A 272 -16.58 -21.61 35.61
N PRO A 273 -15.75 -21.51 34.57
CA PRO A 273 -16.15 -20.86 33.34
C PRO A 273 -17.36 -21.59 32.72
N ALA A 274 -18.17 -20.86 31.98
CA ALA A 274 -19.30 -21.41 31.23
C ALA A 274 -18.82 -22.34 30.10
N ALA A 275 -17.65 -22.05 29.52
CA ALA A 275 -16.97 -22.92 28.57
C ALA A 275 -15.46 -22.84 28.74
N THR A 276 -14.79 -23.96 28.43
CA THR A 276 -13.32 -24.08 28.42
C THR A 276 -12.91 -24.86 27.19
N VAL A 277 -11.95 -24.32 26.45
CA VAL A 277 -11.43 -24.92 25.24
C VAL A 277 -9.91 -24.88 25.29
N LEU A 278 -9.26 -25.98 24.92
CA LEU A 278 -7.84 -25.93 24.53
C LEU A 278 -7.77 -25.27 23.17
N ALA A 279 -7.43 -23.99 23.14
CA ALA A 279 -7.56 -23.16 21.95
C ALA A 279 -6.36 -23.31 21.01
N HIS A 280 -5.16 -23.48 21.58
CA HIS A 280 -3.91 -23.52 20.80
C HIS A 280 -2.96 -24.60 21.32
N THR A 281 -1.86 -24.80 20.59
CA THR A 281 -0.79 -25.74 20.95
C THR A 281 0.31 -25.08 21.80
N ALA A 282 0.33 -23.76 21.84
CA ALA A 282 1.17 -22.91 22.69
C ALA A 282 0.32 -21.91 23.48
N GLU A 283 0.98 -21.03 24.20
CA GLU A 283 0.44 -19.95 25.02
C GLU A 283 -0.47 -19.04 24.19
N VAL A 284 -1.61 -18.63 24.73
CA VAL A 284 -2.59 -17.80 24.02
C VAL A 284 -2.52 -16.38 24.56
N ASN A 285 -2.00 -15.47 23.75
CA ASN A 285 -1.56 -14.15 24.19
C ASN A 285 -2.66 -13.08 24.10
N CYS A 286 -3.64 -13.25 23.22
CA CYS A 286 -4.68 -12.25 22.98
C CYS A 286 -6.00 -12.87 22.51
N LEU A 287 -7.11 -12.17 22.80
CA LEU A 287 -8.43 -12.52 22.27
C LEU A 287 -9.22 -11.28 21.85
N ALA A 288 -10.08 -11.43 20.84
CA ALA A 288 -10.97 -10.36 20.42
C ALA A 288 -12.35 -10.89 20.00
N PHE A 289 -13.40 -10.41 20.68
CA PHE A 289 -14.77 -10.61 20.23
C PHE A 289 -15.07 -9.71 19.03
N SER A 290 -15.70 -10.29 18.01
CA SER A 290 -16.13 -9.55 16.84
C SER A 290 -17.13 -8.45 17.24
N PRO A 291 -16.99 -7.23 16.69
CA PRO A 291 -17.97 -6.15 16.89
C PRO A 291 -19.22 -6.30 16.02
N SER A 292 -19.16 -7.10 14.95
CA SER A 292 -20.23 -7.33 13.99
C SER A 292 -21.01 -8.61 14.26
N SER A 293 -20.34 -9.65 14.75
CA SER A 293 -20.93 -10.96 15.02
C SER A 293 -20.90 -11.30 16.52
N GLU A 294 -22.08 -11.53 17.09
CA GLU A 294 -22.23 -11.91 18.50
C GLU A 294 -21.75 -13.34 18.85
N TYR A 295 -21.32 -14.12 17.86
CA TYR A 295 -20.86 -15.50 18.07
C TYR A 295 -19.39 -15.69 17.72
N LEU A 296 -18.74 -14.73 17.07
CA LEU A 296 -17.38 -14.88 16.59
C LEU A 296 -16.36 -14.33 17.60
N VAL A 297 -15.38 -15.15 17.95
CA VAL A 297 -14.21 -14.74 18.74
C VAL A 297 -12.93 -15.25 18.07
N ALA A 298 -11.91 -14.40 18.03
CA ALA A 298 -10.57 -14.74 17.55
C ALA A 298 -9.60 -14.86 18.74
N THR A 299 -8.61 -15.75 18.62
CA THR A 299 -7.53 -15.92 19.59
C THR A 299 -6.18 -15.99 18.88
N GLY A 300 -5.19 -15.22 19.33
CA GLY A 300 -3.82 -15.24 18.81
C GLY A 300 -2.85 -15.87 19.82
N SER A 301 -1.82 -16.56 19.32
CA SER A 301 -0.97 -17.43 20.14
C SER A 301 0.50 -17.40 19.75
N SER A 302 1.36 -17.83 20.67
CA SER A 302 2.76 -18.16 20.42
C SER A 302 2.95 -19.34 19.46
N ASP A 303 1.88 -20.07 19.10
CA ASP A 303 1.92 -21.05 18.00
C ASP A 303 1.80 -20.42 16.60
N LYS A 304 1.87 -19.09 16.51
CA LYS A 304 1.95 -18.29 15.27
C LYS A 304 0.65 -18.27 14.46
N HIS A 305 -0.43 -18.81 15.03
CA HIS A 305 -1.73 -18.86 14.39
C HIS A 305 -2.76 -18.01 15.12
N ILE A 306 -3.74 -17.53 14.36
CA ILE A 306 -4.96 -16.96 14.90
C ILE A 306 -6.08 -17.96 14.66
N ASN A 307 -6.72 -18.45 15.72
CA ASN A 307 -7.87 -19.35 15.58
C ASN A 307 -9.18 -18.58 15.69
N LEU A 308 -10.11 -18.86 14.77
CA LEU A 308 -11.47 -18.32 14.79
C LEU A 308 -12.43 -19.33 15.41
N TRP A 309 -13.34 -18.85 16.26
CA TRP A 309 -14.26 -19.70 17.02
C TRP A 309 -15.70 -19.20 16.97
N ASP A 310 -16.63 -20.16 16.97
CA ASP A 310 -18.06 -19.91 17.18
C ASP A 310 -18.44 -20.23 18.63
N LEU A 311 -18.94 -19.24 19.37
CA LEU A 311 -19.37 -19.39 20.75
C LEU A 311 -20.50 -20.43 20.93
N ARG A 312 -21.26 -20.72 19.87
CA ARG A 312 -22.32 -21.75 19.87
C ARG A 312 -21.74 -23.16 19.80
N ASN A 313 -20.54 -23.32 19.23
CA ASN A 313 -19.82 -24.58 19.15
C ASN A 313 -18.30 -24.40 19.31
N LEU A 314 -17.89 -24.26 20.57
CA LEU A 314 -16.49 -24.11 20.96
C LEU A 314 -15.67 -25.40 20.93
N LYS A 315 -16.25 -26.54 20.52
CA LYS A 315 -15.52 -27.83 20.50
C LYS A 315 -14.53 -27.94 19.35
N THR A 316 -14.72 -27.14 18.30
CA THR A 316 -13.95 -27.16 17.07
C THR A 316 -13.73 -25.72 16.62
N LYS A 317 -12.50 -25.36 16.29
CA LYS A 317 -12.23 -24.07 15.65
C LYS A 317 -12.92 -24.03 14.28
N LEU A 318 -13.32 -22.83 13.86
CA LEU A 318 -13.88 -22.57 12.53
C LEU A 318 -12.77 -22.60 11.49
N HIS A 319 -11.69 -21.86 11.76
CA HIS A 319 -10.57 -21.66 10.85
C HIS A 319 -9.30 -21.27 11.61
N SER A 320 -8.16 -21.28 10.90
CA SER A 320 -6.83 -20.92 11.38
C SER A 320 -6.22 -19.94 10.39
N LEU A 321 -5.94 -18.71 10.79
CA LEU A 321 -5.22 -17.74 9.95
C LEU A 321 -3.73 -18.03 10.10
N GLU A 322 -3.06 -18.31 8.99
CA GLU A 322 -1.66 -18.71 8.93
C GLU A 322 -0.87 -17.71 8.07
N GLY A 323 0.18 -17.12 8.63
CA GLY A 323 1.00 -16.14 7.91
C GLY A 323 2.08 -15.50 8.77
N HIS A 324 1.82 -15.34 10.07
CA HIS A 324 2.87 -14.94 11.01
C HIS A 324 3.96 -16.02 11.12
N SER A 325 5.20 -15.57 11.25
CA SER A 325 6.37 -16.44 11.37
C SER A 325 6.90 -16.56 12.80
N ASP A 326 6.31 -15.80 13.74
CA ASP A 326 6.65 -15.82 15.16
C ASP A 326 5.42 -15.53 16.04
N GLU A 327 5.63 -15.41 17.36
CA GLU A 327 4.58 -15.25 18.36
C GLU A 327 3.68 -14.04 18.08
N ILE A 328 2.35 -14.23 18.18
CA ILE A 328 1.37 -13.15 18.02
C ILE A 328 1.14 -12.48 19.37
N TYR A 329 1.29 -11.16 19.45
CA TYR A 329 1.11 -10.41 20.70
C TYR A 329 -0.28 -9.79 20.84
N GLN A 330 -0.85 -9.25 19.77
CA GLN A 330 -2.15 -8.60 19.81
C GLN A 330 -2.97 -8.88 18.56
N ILE A 331 -4.29 -8.93 18.74
CA ILE A 331 -5.27 -8.95 17.65
C ILE A 331 -6.38 -7.93 17.91
N GLN A 332 -6.87 -7.26 16.87
CA GLN A 332 -7.99 -6.32 16.99
C GLN A 332 -8.85 -6.33 15.73
N TRP A 333 -10.16 -6.49 15.91
CA TRP A 333 -11.13 -6.30 14.83
C TRP A 333 -11.16 -4.84 14.38
N SER A 334 -11.31 -4.61 13.08
CA SER A 334 -11.58 -3.29 12.55
C SER A 334 -12.88 -2.74 13.15
N PRO A 335 -12.92 -1.47 13.58
CA PRO A 335 -14.15 -0.84 14.04
C PRO A 335 -15.08 -0.40 12.89
N HIS A 336 -14.60 -0.46 11.63
CA HIS A 336 -15.29 0.10 10.46
C HIS A 336 -15.78 -0.96 9.49
N HIS A 337 -15.04 -2.06 9.33
CA HIS A 337 -15.30 -3.06 8.30
C HIS A 337 -15.56 -4.43 8.96
N ASP A 338 -16.65 -5.06 8.56
CA ASP A 338 -16.95 -6.42 8.99
C ASP A 338 -15.91 -7.39 8.42
N GLY A 339 -15.57 -8.43 9.18
CA GLY A 339 -14.62 -9.45 8.75
C GLY A 339 -13.14 -9.03 8.72
N ILE A 340 -12.81 -7.75 8.91
CA ILE A 340 -11.42 -7.28 8.92
C ILE A 340 -10.80 -7.41 10.31
N LEU A 341 -9.69 -8.13 10.39
CA LEU A 341 -8.91 -8.34 11.62
C LEU A 341 -7.47 -7.86 11.42
N GLY A 342 -6.90 -7.15 12.38
CA GLY A 342 -5.46 -6.88 12.44
C GLY A 342 -4.77 -7.78 13.45
N SER A 343 -3.49 -8.08 13.24
CA SER A 343 -2.64 -8.77 14.21
C SER A 343 -1.20 -8.26 14.18
N CYS A 344 -0.52 -8.21 15.32
CA CYS A 344 0.90 -7.86 15.42
C CYS A 344 1.70 -8.95 16.13
N SER A 345 2.98 -9.07 15.78
CA SER A 345 3.81 -10.20 16.18
C SER A 345 5.28 -9.84 16.43
N ALA A 346 5.96 -10.73 17.15
CA ALA A 346 7.42 -10.78 17.29
C ALA A 346 8.14 -10.92 15.93
N ASP A 347 7.47 -11.34 14.86
CA ASP A 347 8.05 -11.37 13.51
C ASP A 347 8.24 -9.99 12.86
N ARG A 348 8.01 -8.92 13.62
CA ARG A 348 8.14 -7.52 13.21
C ARG A 348 7.10 -7.08 12.18
N ARG A 349 5.98 -7.82 12.05
CA ARG A 349 4.90 -7.51 11.10
C ARG A 349 3.61 -7.14 11.82
N VAL A 350 2.83 -6.31 11.14
CA VAL A 350 1.38 -6.21 11.38
C VAL A 350 0.68 -6.78 10.15
N LEU A 351 -0.15 -7.80 10.33
CA LEU A 351 -0.94 -8.41 9.26
C LEU A 351 -2.38 -7.93 9.36
N ILE A 352 -2.97 -7.60 8.20
CA ILE A 352 -4.39 -7.32 8.08
C ILE A 352 -5.02 -8.48 7.31
N TRP A 353 -6.10 -9.01 7.88
CA TRP A 353 -6.82 -10.17 7.40
C TRP A 353 -8.23 -9.77 6.98
N ASP A 354 -8.70 -10.36 5.89
CA ASP A 354 -10.08 -10.33 5.48
C ASP A 354 -10.66 -11.74 5.55
N ILE A 355 -11.43 -12.03 6.60
CA ILE A 355 -11.99 -13.37 6.80
C ILE A 355 -13.08 -13.72 5.78
N THR A 356 -13.57 -12.74 5.01
CA THR A 356 -14.59 -13.00 3.98
C THR A 356 -13.99 -13.73 2.77
N LYS A 357 -12.68 -13.61 2.57
CA LYS A 357 -11.91 -14.28 1.50
C LYS A 357 -11.45 -15.69 1.86
N ILE A 358 -11.79 -16.20 3.04
CA ILE A 358 -11.45 -17.56 3.45
C ILE A 358 -12.05 -18.57 2.46
N GLY A 359 -11.17 -19.36 1.84
CA GLY A 359 -11.55 -20.41 0.91
C GLY A 359 -11.73 -19.96 -0.54
N GLU A 360 -11.39 -18.71 -0.87
CA GLU A 360 -11.29 -18.27 -2.27
C GLU A 360 -10.18 -19.03 -3.01
N GLU A 361 -10.41 -19.33 -4.29
CA GLU A 361 -9.42 -20.01 -5.13
C GLU A 361 -8.35 -19.01 -5.58
N GLN A 362 -7.09 -19.33 -5.33
CA GLN A 362 -5.93 -18.53 -5.75
C GLN A 362 -5.19 -19.18 -6.91
N ALA A 363 -4.53 -18.35 -7.74
CA ALA A 363 -3.58 -18.86 -8.71
C ALA A 363 -2.37 -19.51 -7.98
N ALA A 364 -1.68 -20.42 -8.68
CA ALA A 364 -0.54 -21.13 -8.09
C ALA A 364 0.66 -20.22 -7.75
N GLU A 365 0.68 -19.00 -8.28
CA GLU A 365 1.65 -17.96 -7.91
C GLU A 365 1.24 -17.26 -6.61
N ASP A 366 0.02 -16.75 -6.52
CA ASP A 366 -0.50 -16.05 -5.33
C ASP A 366 -0.49 -16.93 -4.07
N SER A 367 -0.77 -18.23 -4.21
CA SER A 367 -0.75 -19.18 -3.07
C SER A 367 0.63 -19.33 -2.42
N LYS A 368 1.71 -18.84 -3.05
CA LYS A 368 3.05 -18.81 -2.46
C LYS A 368 3.26 -17.60 -1.55
N ASP A 369 2.51 -16.53 -1.76
CA ASP A 369 2.65 -15.27 -1.03
C ASP A 369 1.80 -15.25 0.25
N GLY A 370 0.75 -16.06 0.31
CA GLY A 370 -0.05 -16.25 1.52
C GLY A 370 -1.45 -16.82 1.20
N PRO A 371 -2.24 -17.11 2.24
CA PRO A 371 -3.63 -17.52 2.07
C PRO A 371 -4.48 -16.35 1.53
N PRO A 372 -5.65 -16.61 0.90
CA PRO A 372 -6.47 -15.56 0.28
C PRO A 372 -7.02 -14.54 1.29
N GLU A 373 -7.22 -14.95 2.53
CA GLU A 373 -7.62 -14.06 3.62
C GLU A 373 -6.52 -13.12 4.12
N LEU A 374 -5.26 -13.26 3.69
CA LEU A 374 -4.20 -12.32 4.03
C LEU A 374 -4.28 -11.09 3.11
N LEU A 375 -4.91 -10.02 3.58
CA LEU A 375 -5.15 -8.80 2.81
C LEU A 375 -3.89 -7.93 2.67
N PHE A 376 -3.13 -7.74 3.75
CA PHE A 376 -2.00 -6.83 3.74
C PHE A 376 -0.93 -7.18 4.77
N VAL A 377 0.34 -6.97 4.40
CA VAL A 377 1.51 -7.16 5.28
C VAL A 377 2.21 -5.82 5.49
N HIS A 378 2.13 -5.28 6.71
CA HIS A 378 2.92 -4.12 7.10
C HIS A 378 4.29 -4.56 7.65
N SER A 379 5.33 -4.29 6.86
CA SER A 379 6.75 -4.65 7.13
C SER A 379 7.62 -3.44 7.47
N GLY A 380 7.04 -2.38 8.04
CA GLY A 380 7.75 -1.14 8.33
C GLY A 380 8.60 -1.17 9.60
N HIS A 381 8.34 -2.08 10.52
CA HIS A 381 9.08 -2.20 11.79
C HIS A 381 10.33 -3.06 11.65
N THR A 382 11.38 -2.65 12.37
CA THR A 382 12.67 -3.34 12.44
C THR A 382 12.85 -4.15 13.72
N SER A 383 11.85 -4.14 14.61
CA SER A 383 11.80 -4.93 15.84
C SER A 383 10.37 -5.43 16.11
N ASN A 384 10.20 -6.19 17.19
CA ASN A 384 8.94 -6.81 17.57
C ASN A 384 7.84 -5.76 17.70
N VAL A 385 6.66 -6.02 17.12
CA VAL A 385 5.53 -5.10 17.22
C VAL A 385 4.67 -5.52 18.41
N VAL A 386 4.66 -4.69 19.46
CA VAL A 386 4.12 -5.06 20.79
C VAL A 386 2.64 -4.71 20.98
N ASP A 387 2.17 -3.63 20.36
CA ASP A 387 0.75 -3.25 20.37
C ASP A 387 0.43 -2.44 19.10
N PHE A 388 -0.83 -2.45 18.70
CA PHE A 388 -1.33 -1.61 17.61
C PHE A 388 -2.78 -1.19 17.90
N SER A 389 -3.25 -0.15 17.22
CA SER A 389 -4.62 0.35 17.37
C SER A 389 -5.16 0.78 16.02
N TRP A 390 -6.36 0.31 15.69
CA TRP A 390 -7.19 0.91 14.64
C TRP A 390 -7.63 2.30 15.05
N HIS A 391 -7.65 3.23 14.10
CA HIS A 391 -8.21 4.55 14.33
C HIS A 391 -9.75 4.47 14.39
N PRO A 392 -10.42 5.09 15.40
CA PRO A 392 -11.86 4.91 15.60
C PRO A 392 -12.75 5.70 14.61
N ASN A 393 -12.21 6.72 13.94
CA ASN A 393 -12.98 7.57 13.00
C ASN A 393 -12.49 7.53 11.55
N GLU A 394 -11.17 7.58 11.30
CA GLU A 394 -10.57 7.33 9.99
C GLU A 394 -10.47 5.82 9.67
N PRO A 395 -11.16 5.32 8.62
CA PRO A 395 -11.02 3.94 8.17
C PRO A 395 -9.58 3.63 7.73
N TRP A 396 -9.16 2.37 7.91
CA TRP A 396 -7.85 1.83 7.48
C TRP A 396 -6.59 2.46 8.08
N MET A 397 -6.72 3.50 8.90
CA MET A 397 -5.60 4.11 9.62
C MET A 397 -5.25 3.30 10.87
N VAL A 398 -3.96 3.01 11.04
CA VAL A 398 -3.41 2.19 12.11
C VAL A 398 -2.25 2.92 12.77
N ALA A 399 -2.17 2.86 14.10
CA ALA A 399 -0.96 3.18 14.85
C ALA A 399 -0.36 1.89 15.42
N SER A 400 0.96 1.73 15.34
CA SER A 400 1.67 0.53 15.81
C SER A 400 3.00 0.91 16.45
N VAL A 401 3.37 0.23 17.53
CA VAL A 401 4.58 0.50 18.31
C VAL A 401 5.45 -0.74 18.40
N ALA A 402 6.77 -0.55 18.34
CA ALA A 402 7.76 -1.62 18.43
C ALA A 402 8.76 -1.40 19.59
N GLU A 403 9.49 -2.47 19.94
CA GLU A 403 10.46 -2.48 21.05
C GLU A 403 11.67 -1.54 20.83
N ASP A 404 11.99 -1.23 19.58
CA ASP A 404 13.11 -0.36 19.17
C ASP A 404 12.73 1.13 19.16
N ASN A 405 11.77 1.52 20.00
CA ASN A 405 11.30 2.90 20.16
C ASN A 405 10.62 3.49 18.92
N ILE A 406 10.14 2.66 18.00
CA ILE A 406 9.48 3.13 16.78
C ILE A 406 7.96 3.14 16.96
N LEU A 407 7.35 4.30 16.72
CA LEU A 407 5.92 4.47 16.50
C LEU A 407 5.70 4.69 15.00
N GLN A 408 4.81 3.90 14.40
CA GLN A 408 4.36 4.11 13.02
C GLN A 408 2.87 4.35 12.96
N ILE A 409 2.47 5.39 12.24
CA ILE A 409 1.10 5.68 11.86
C ILE A 409 1.00 5.48 10.36
N TRP A 410 0.14 4.58 9.92
CA TRP A 410 0.08 4.19 8.52
C TRP A 410 -1.34 3.86 8.07
N GLN A 411 -1.55 3.97 6.77
CA GLN A 411 -2.77 3.61 6.07
C GLN A 411 -2.36 2.93 4.77
N MET A 412 -2.80 1.69 4.57
CA MET A 412 -2.52 0.96 3.34
C MET A 412 -3.15 1.70 2.14
N ALA A 413 -2.64 1.47 0.93
CA ALA A 413 -3.11 2.16 -0.25
C ALA A 413 -4.55 1.76 -0.63
N GLU A 414 -5.36 2.72 -1.08
CA GLU A 414 -6.80 2.55 -1.38
C GLU A 414 -7.09 1.31 -2.25
N HIS A 415 -6.37 1.17 -3.36
CA HIS A 415 -6.53 0.07 -4.32
C HIS A 415 -6.32 -1.35 -3.74
N ILE A 416 -5.77 -1.49 -2.53
CA ILE A 416 -5.55 -2.79 -1.89
C ILE A 416 -6.85 -3.33 -1.30
N TYR A 417 -7.68 -2.45 -0.73
CA TYR A 417 -8.91 -2.81 -0.03
C TYR A 417 -10.18 -2.34 -0.72
N THR A 418 -10.10 -1.39 -1.65
CA THR A 418 -11.19 -1.14 -2.56
C THR A 418 -11.17 -2.21 -3.62
N GLU A 419 -12.19 -3.06 -3.62
CA GLU A 419 -12.54 -3.81 -4.81
C GLU A 419 -12.86 -2.78 -5.90
N GLU A 420 -11.92 -2.50 -6.81
CA GLU A 420 -12.35 -2.23 -8.18
C GLU A 420 -13.19 -3.44 -8.54
N ASP A 421 -14.50 -3.25 -8.72
CA ASP A 421 -15.45 -4.28 -9.12
C ASP A 421 -14.78 -5.18 -10.18
N GLN A 422 -14.20 -6.29 -9.71
CA GLN A 422 -13.97 -7.47 -10.51
C GLN A 422 -15.36 -8.03 -10.74
N GLY A 423 -16.11 -7.36 -11.61
CA GLY A 423 -17.45 -7.74 -12.04
C GLY A 423 -17.36 -8.97 -12.94
N ILE A 424 -16.95 -10.11 -12.38
CA ILE A 424 -17.42 -11.41 -12.81
C ILE A 424 -18.33 -11.90 -11.68
N ASP A 425 -19.62 -11.66 -11.86
CA ASP A 425 -20.70 -12.30 -11.12
C ASP A 425 -20.60 -13.83 -11.37
N GLN A 426 -19.75 -14.53 -10.61
CA GLN A 426 -19.90 -15.98 -10.44
C GLN A 426 -20.97 -16.23 -9.38
N LYS A 427 -22.23 -15.98 -9.76
CA LYS A 427 -23.34 -16.69 -9.15
C LYS A 427 -23.61 -17.94 -9.99
N GLU A 428 -23.23 -19.09 -9.46
CA GLU A 428 -24.08 -20.26 -9.57
C GLU A 428 -25.42 -19.94 -8.88
N VAL A 429 -26.31 -19.26 -9.59
CA VAL A 429 -27.75 -19.36 -9.40
C VAL A 429 -28.27 -20.00 -10.67
N ALA A 430 -28.89 -21.17 -10.49
CA ALA A 430 -29.67 -21.84 -11.50
C ALA A 430 -30.56 -20.84 -12.27
N ASP A 431 -30.54 -20.96 -13.60
CA ASP A 431 -31.56 -20.50 -14.56
C ASP A 431 -32.38 -19.27 -14.12
N ASP A 432 -31.96 -18.07 -14.52
CA ASP A 432 -32.74 -17.18 -15.41
C ASP A 432 -32.25 -15.71 -15.38
N GLU A 433 -31.81 -15.25 -16.56
CA GLU A 433 -31.79 -13.88 -17.11
C GLU A 433 -31.19 -12.70 -16.29
N LEU A 434 -29.93 -12.32 -16.60
CA LEU A 434 -29.42 -10.95 -16.46
C LEU A 434 -28.58 -10.55 -17.68
N ASP A 435 -28.84 -9.35 -18.20
CA ASP A 435 -28.45 -8.85 -19.54
C ASP A 435 -26.95 -8.47 -19.63
N PRO A 436 -26.14 -9.06 -20.54
CA PRO A 436 -24.70 -8.84 -20.70
C PRO A 436 -24.23 -7.42 -21.10
N ALA A 437 -25.13 -6.43 -21.14
CA ALA A 437 -24.84 -5.11 -21.71
C ALA A 437 -24.27 -4.06 -20.73
N LEU A 438 -24.13 -4.37 -19.43
CA LEU A 438 -23.93 -3.35 -18.37
C LEU A 438 -22.51 -3.17 -17.81
N LEU A 439 -21.46 -3.82 -18.36
CA LEU A 439 -20.10 -3.85 -17.78
C LEU A 439 -18.95 -3.40 -18.71
N LYS A 440 -19.24 -2.75 -19.84
CA LYS A 440 -18.19 -2.38 -20.82
C LYS A 440 -17.61 -0.97 -20.56
N PRO A 441 -16.28 -0.74 -20.66
CA PRO A 441 -15.69 0.59 -20.48
C PRO A 441 -16.23 1.60 -21.49
N LYS A 442 -16.59 2.79 -21.01
CA LYS A 442 -17.20 3.85 -21.85
C LYS A 442 -16.13 4.62 -22.62
N VAL A 443 -16.22 4.58 -23.95
CA VAL A 443 -15.25 5.20 -24.86
C VAL A 443 -15.96 5.90 -26.00
N HIS A 444 -15.37 6.98 -26.54
CA HIS A 444 -16.06 7.83 -27.53
C HIS A 444 -15.41 7.78 -28.92
N GLY A 445 -14.18 7.29 -29.03
CA GLY A 445 -13.42 7.28 -30.27
C GLY A 445 -12.11 6.51 -30.13
N ALA A 446 -11.42 6.33 -31.25
CA ALA A 446 -10.14 5.63 -31.32
C ALA A 446 -9.06 6.53 -31.94
N ILE A 447 -7.86 6.51 -31.37
CA ILE A 447 -6.70 7.25 -31.85
C ILE A 447 -5.56 6.25 -32.05
N PHE A 448 -4.90 6.31 -33.20
CA PHE A 448 -3.81 5.40 -33.53
C PHE A 448 -2.50 6.18 -33.69
N ASP A 449 -1.40 5.64 -33.16
CA ASP A 449 -0.10 5.94 -33.75
C ASP A 449 0.04 5.25 -35.12
N MET A 450 1.00 5.72 -35.92
CA MET A 450 1.22 5.26 -37.28
C MET A 450 2.32 4.20 -37.36
N ASP A 451 3.47 4.47 -36.75
CA ASP A 451 4.73 3.76 -37.02
C ASP A 451 4.99 2.75 -35.93
N GLY A 452 5.04 1.46 -36.28
CA GLY A 452 5.09 0.37 -35.30
C GLY A 452 3.72 -0.07 -34.78
N THR A 453 2.68 0.77 -34.97
CA THR A 453 1.28 0.43 -34.66
C THR A 453 0.47 0.00 -35.90
N LEU A 454 0.51 0.78 -37.00
CA LEU A 454 -0.25 0.51 -38.24
C LEU A 454 0.63 0.14 -39.43
N LEU A 455 1.86 0.65 -39.45
CA LEU A 455 2.84 0.47 -40.52
C LEU A 455 4.14 -0.12 -39.95
N ASP A 456 4.70 -1.15 -40.58
CA ASP A 456 5.93 -1.81 -40.14
C ASP A 456 7.17 -1.00 -40.58
N THR A 457 7.43 0.10 -39.87
CA THR A 457 8.61 0.93 -40.09
C THR A 457 9.88 0.37 -39.45
N GLU A 458 9.74 -0.47 -38.43
CA GLU A 458 10.88 -1.03 -37.69
C GLU A 458 11.69 -2.01 -38.54
N GLU A 459 11.04 -2.88 -39.31
CA GLU A 459 11.75 -3.79 -40.21
C GLU A 459 12.42 -3.03 -41.36
N LEU A 460 11.78 -1.97 -41.85
CA LEU A 460 12.36 -1.14 -42.90
C LEU A 460 13.60 -0.37 -42.40
N SER A 461 13.55 0.15 -41.18
CA SER A 461 14.68 0.80 -40.52
C SER A 461 15.87 -0.14 -40.40
N ARG A 462 15.63 -1.38 -39.97
CA ARG A 462 16.66 -2.42 -39.89
C ARG A 462 17.28 -2.72 -41.26
N ILE A 463 16.46 -2.88 -42.30
CA ILE A 463 16.92 -3.12 -43.68
C ILE A 463 17.74 -1.94 -44.20
N ALA A 464 17.33 -0.70 -43.87
CA ALA A 464 18.06 0.50 -44.26
C ALA A 464 19.46 0.53 -43.64
N ILE A 465 19.57 0.25 -42.33
CA ILE A 465 20.86 0.19 -41.63
C ILE A 465 21.73 -0.95 -42.20
N ASP A 466 21.18 -2.15 -42.36
CA ASP A 466 21.91 -3.29 -42.94
C ASP A 466 22.41 -2.98 -44.36
N GLY A 467 21.60 -2.31 -45.19
CA GLY A 467 21.98 -1.88 -46.52
C GLY A 467 23.18 -0.92 -46.53
N VAL A 468 23.27 -0.02 -45.55
CA VAL A 468 24.45 0.86 -45.38
C VAL A 468 25.66 0.04 -44.90
N MET A 469 25.49 -0.83 -43.91
CA MET A 469 26.57 -1.65 -43.34
C MET A 469 27.19 -2.61 -44.36
N ARG A 470 26.38 -3.17 -45.28
CA ARG A 470 26.85 -4.05 -46.35
C ARG A 470 27.82 -3.39 -47.32
N GLN A 471 27.77 -2.07 -47.49
CA GLN A 471 28.75 -1.33 -48.29
C GLN A 471 30.18 -1.48 -47.75
N PHE A 472 30.30 -1.76 -46.45
CA PHE A 472 31.55 -1.99 -45.73
C PHE A 472 31.83 -3.49 -45.47
N GLY A 473 31.05 -4.38 -46.09
CA GLY A 473 31.19 -5.83 -45.90
C GLY A 473 30.74 -6.32 -44.52
N LYS A 474 29.88 -5.56 -43.83
CA LYS A 474 29.31 -5.90 -42.53
C LYS A 474 27.82 -6.23 -42.67
N GLU A 475 27.32 -7.05 -41.76
CA GLU A 475 25.89 -7.38 -41.65
C GLU A 475 25.34 -6.80 -40.35
N PHE A 476 24.13 -6.22 -40.41
CA PHE A 476 23.45 -5.64 -39.26
C PHE A 476 22.28 -6.53 -38.84
N THR A 477 22.51 -7.33 -37.80
CA THR A 477 21.54 -8.32 -37.32
C THR A 477 20.43 -7.69 -36.48
N MET A 478 19.31 -8.40 -36.30
CA MET A 478 18.22 -7.97 -35.42
C MET A 478 18.69 -7.76 -33.97
N ALA A 479 19.60 -8.60 -33.47
CA ALA A 479 20.16 -8.44 -32.12
C ALA A 479 20.92 -7.11 -31.96
N MET A 480 21.58 -6.65 -33.04
CA MET A 480 22.26 -5.34 -33.06
C MET A 480 21.28 -4.19 -33.24
N HIS A 481 20.17 -4.40 -33.96
CA HIS A 481 19.10 -3.43 -34.06
C HIS A 481 18.45 -3.16 -32.70
N LYS A 482 18.19 -4.21 -31.91
CA LYS A 482 17.60 -4.08 -30.57
C LYS A 482 18.39 -3.17 -29.63
N THR A 483 19.72 -3.10 -29.76
CA THR A 483 20.54 -2.28 -28.85
C THR A 483 20.45 -0.78 -29.13
N ILE A 484 19.99 -0.41 -30.33
CA ILE A 484 19.97 0.97 -30.81
C ILE A 484 18.57 1.61 -30.82
N LEU A 485 17.52 0.83 -30.54
CA LEU A 485 16.13 1.29 -30.52
C LEU A 485 15.85 2.33 -29.43
N GLY A 486 14.98 3.30 -29.74
CA GLY A 486 14.55 4.34 -28.80
C GLY A 486 15.62 5.37 -28.41
N ARG A 487 16.84 5.26 -28.97
CA ARG A 487 17.96 6.15 -28.63
C ARG A 487 18.01 7.38 -29.54
N PRO A 488 18.52 8.52 -29.05
CA PRO A 488 18.75 9.69 -29.89
C PRO A 488 19.64 9.38 -31.10
N ALA A 489 19.41 10.10 -32.21
CA ALA A 489 20.15 9.92 -33.47
C ALA A 489 21.66 9.86 -33.28
N THR A 490 22.19 10.75 -32.44
CA THR A 490 23.62 10.88 -32.13
C THR A 490 24.20 9.68 -31.37
N GLU A 491 23.39 8.94 -30.64
CA GLU A 491 23.80 7.80 -29.83
C GLU A 491 23.67 6.51 -30.62
N TRP A 492 22.52 6.28 -31.24
CA TRP A 492 22.23 5.05 -31.97
C TRP A 492 23.18 4.86 -33.15
N THR A 493 23.55 5.92 -33.87
CA THR A 493 24.50 5.83 -34.99
C THR A 493 25.90 5.40 -34.54
N ARG A 494 26.36 5.89 -33.38
CA ARG A 494 27.67 5.47 -32.83
C ARG A 494 27.64 4.01 -32.39
N MET A 495 26.55 3.62 -31.74
CA MET A 495 26.34 2.24 -31.33
C MET A 495 26.24 1.29 -32.51
N ALA A 496 25.57 1.70 -33.60
CA ALA A 496 25.46 0.90 -34.82
C ALA A 496 26.83 0.69 -35.49
N ILE A 497 27.66 1.75 -35.58
CA ILE A 497 29.04 1.69 -36.09
C ILE A 497 29.87 0.73 -35.22
N ALA A 498 29.82 0.89 -33.90
CA ALA A 498 30.55 0.06 -32.96
C ALA A 498 30.10 -1.42 -33.01
N ALA A 499 28.79 -1.68 -33.07
CA ALA A 499 28.23 -3.01 -33.16
C ALA A 499 28.65 -3.71 -34.46
N ALA A 500 28.71 -2.98 -35.59
CA ALA A 500 29.20 -3.49 -36.86
C ALA A 500 30.73 -3.70 -36.90
N GLY A 501 31.45 -3.30 -35.84
CA GLY A 501 32.90 -3.36 -35.76
C GLY A 501 33.59 -2.42 -36.75
N LEU A 502 32.98 -1.26 -37.02
CA LEU A 502 33.53 -0.18 -37.84
C LEU A 502 34.11 0.92 -36.94
N SER A 503 35.00 1.74 -37.48
CA SER A 503 35.53 2.94 -36.81
C SER A 503 34.88 4.20 -37.37
N GLU A 504 34.86 5.28 -36.58
CA GLU A 504 34.39 6.60 -37.05
C GLU A 504 35.26 7.19 -38.18
N GLU A 505 36.46 6.65 -38.42
CA GLU A 505 37.29 6.97 -39.58
C GLU A 505 36.74 6.36 -40.89
N THR A 506 35.90 5.33 -40.79
CA THR A 506 35.31 4.62 -41.95
C THR A 506 33.99 5.23 -42.37
N ILE A 507 33.10 5.50 -41.41
CA ILE A 507 31.84 6.22 -41.61
C ILE A 507 31.55 7.00 -40.33
N THR A 508 31.30 8.30 -40.46
CA THR A 508 30.96 9.12 -39.29
C THR A 508 29.50 8.90 -38.91
N PRO A 509 29.13 9.11 -37.62
CA PRO A 509 27.74 9.08 -37.17
C PRO A 509 26.78 9.90 -38.05
N ASP A 510 27.18 11.12 -38.43
CA ASP A 510 26.39 12.01 -39.29
C ASP A 510 26.22 11.46 -40.72
N GLU A 511 27.24 10.82 -41.26
CA GLU A 511 27.19 10.23 -42.61
C GLU A 511 26.31 8.98 -42.62
N LEU A 512 26.41 8.13 -41.59
CA LEU A 512 25.50 7.00 -41.39
C LEU A 512 24.04 7.48 -41.31
N PHE A 513 23.77 8.50 -40.50
CA PHE A 513 22.42 9.06 -40.38
C PHE A 513 21.87 9.53 -41.73
N LYS A 514 22.66 10.28 -42.52
CA LYS A 514 22.24 10.77 -43.84
C LYS A 514 21.97 9.63 -44.83
N GLN A 515 22.82 8.61 -44.84
CA GLN A 515 22.64 7.46 -45.73
C GLN A 515 21.43 6.61 -45.33
N TRP A 516 21.24 6.38 -44.03
CA TRP A 516 20.04 5.75 -43.49
C TRP A 516 18.77 6.54 -43.86
N GLU A 517 18.76 7.85 -43.62
CA GLU A 517 17.62 8.72 -43.92
C GLU A 517 17.29 8.73 -45.43
N LYS A 518 18.31 8.75 -46.29
CA LYS A 518 18.13 8.59 -47.74
C LYS A 518 17.54 7.22 -48.08
N SER A 519 18.08 6.15 -47.51
CA SER A 519 17.61 4.78 -47.73
C SER A 519 16.14 4.61 -47.29
N MET A 520 15.77 5.14 -46.11
CA MET A 520 14.39 5.16 -45.61
C MET A 520 13.45 5.92 -46.55
N ARG A 521 13.87 7.05 -47.11
CA ARG A 521 13.09 7.78 -48.12
C ARG A 521 12.93 6.98 -49.41
N ASP A 522 14.01 6.39 -49.92
CA ASP A 522 14.03 5.65 -51.19
C ASP A 522 13.21 4.35 -51.10
N MET A 523 13.00 3.80 -49.90
CA MET A 523 12.21 2.59 -49.66
C MET A 523 10.84 2.86 -49.02
N SER A 524 10.40 4.13 -48.98
CA SER A 524 9.14 4.51 -48.33
C SER A 524 7.88 3.85 -48.95
N ASP A 525 7.98 3.36 -50.18
CA ASP A 525 6.94 2.61 -50.89
C ASP A 525 6.90 1.12 -50.53
N ARG A 526 7.88 0.64 -49.76
CA ARG A 526 8.02 -0.76 -49.32
C ARG A 526 7.57 -1.00 -47.88
N VAL A 527 7.09 0.03 -47.19
CA VAL A 527 6.51 -0.13 -45.84
C VAL A 527 5.27 -1.00 -45.97
N GLU A 528 5.18 -2.05 -45.15
CA GLU A 528 4.03 -2.94 -45.13
C GLU A 528 3.06 -2.54 -44.02
N GLU A 529 1.78 -2.86 -44.21
CA GLU A 529 0.74 -2.64 -43.21
C GLU A 529 0.82 -3.74 -42.14
N LEU A 530 0.75 -3.38 -40.86
CA LEU A 530 0.78 -4.34 -39.77
C LEU A 530 -0.52 -5.17 -39.70
N PRO A 531 -0.45 -6.47 -39.35
CA PRO A 531 -1.61 -7.36 -39.36
C PRO A 531 -2.76 -6.84 -38.47
N GLY A 532 -3.97 -6.79 -39.04
CA GLY A 532 -5.19 -6.36 -38.33
C GLY A 532 -5.48 -4.87 -38.39
N GLY A 533 -4.55 -4.03 -38.87
CA GLY A 533 -4.74 -2.58 -38.91
C GLY A 533 -5.90 -2.13 -39.79
N VAL A 534 -5.93 -2.55 -41.07
CA VAL A 534 -7.00 -2.17 -42.00
C VAL A 534 -8.34 -2.82 -41.63
N GLU A 535 -8.31 -4.05 -41.13
CA GLU A 535 -9.49 -4.76 -40.66
C GLU A 535 -10.13 -4.04 -39.47
N LEU A 536 -9.33 -3.66 -38.48
CA LEU A 536 -9.80 -2.93 -37.31
C LEU A 536 -10.33 -1.54 -37.67
N LEU A 537 -9.58 -0.76 -38.46
CA LEU A 537 -10.02 0.56 -38.92
C LEU A 537 -11.33 0.47 -39.70
N SER A 538 -11.46 -0.52 -40.59
CA SER A 538 -12.70 -0.76 -41.33
C SER A 538 -13.87 -1.14 -40.40
N ALA A 539 -13.61 -1.92 -39.35
CA ALA A 539 -14.63 -2.38 -38.42
C ALA A 539 -15.09 -1.28 -37.44
N LEU A 540 -14.19 -0.40 -37.03
CA LEU A 540 -14.50 0.81 -36.25
C LEU A 540 -15.31 1.79 -37.12
N HIS A 541 -14.86 2.04 -38.35
CA HIS A 541 -15.55 2.94 -39.29
C HIS A 541 -16.96 2.44 -39.64
N ALA A 542 -17.14 1.13 -39.86
CA ALA A 542 -18.45 0.54 -40.13
C ALA A 542 -19.44 0.69 -38.96
N ARG A 543 -18.94 0.81 -37.72
CA ARG A 543 -19.73 1.08 -36.51
C ARG A 543 -19.98 2.58 -36.28
N GLY A 544 -19.40 3.47 -37.09
CA GLY A 544 -19.53 4.92 -36.92
C GLY A 544 -18.62 5.50 -35.84
N ILE A 545 -17.64 4.74 -35.35
CA ILE A 545 -16.69 5.20 -34.33
C ILE A 545 -15.75 6.26 -34.95
N PRO A 546 -15.61 7.45 -34.33
CA PRO A 546 -14.63 8.46 -34.77
C PRO A 546 -13.19 7.95 -34.64
N ILE A 547 -12.39 8.15 -35.69
CA ILE A 547 -11.00 7.66 -35.74
C ILE A 547 -10.03 8.80 -36.09
N ALA A 548 -9.00 8.97 -35.27
CA ALA A 548 -7.89 9.90 -35.52
C ALA A 548 -6.54 9.18 -35.61
N LEU A 549 -5.59 9.82 -36.31
CA LEU A 549 -4.18 9.43 -36.34
C LEU A 549 -3.37 10.50 -35.60
N ALA A 550 -2.47 10.07 -34.70
CA ALA A 550 -1.59 10.94 -33.93
C ALA A 550 -0.16 10.39 -33.99
N THR A 551 0.73 11.06 -34.72
CA THR A 551 2.10 10.56 -34.94
C THR A 551 3.16 11.64 -34.74
N SER A 552 4.31 11.27 -34.16
CA SER A 552 5.47 12.17 -33.99
C SER A 552 6.14 12.57 -35.32
N ASN A 553 5.75 11.95 -36.44
CA ASN A 553 6.26 12.29 -37.76
C ASN A 553 5.80 13.68 -38.22
N SER A 554 6.61 14.31 -39.07
CA SER A 554 6.22 15.56 -39.73
C SER A 554 5.15 15.33 -40.80
N LYS A 555 4.39 16.37 -41.09
CA LYS A 555 3.34 16.34 -42.12
C LYS A 555 3.84 15.84 -43.48
N SER A 556 5.05 16.21 -43.88
CA SER A 556 5.62 15.79 -45.16
C SER A 556 5.90 14.28 -45.24
N VAL A 557 6.25 13.64 -44.12
CA VAL A 557 6.45 12.19 -44.04
C VAL A 557 5.10 11.47 -44.11
N VAL A 558 4.09 11.97 -43.40
CA VAL A 558 2.74 11.41 -43.44
C VAL A 558 2.13 11.52 -44.84
N GLU A 559 2.27 12.65 -45.54
CA GLU A 559 1.81 12.83 -46.92
C GLU A 559 2.45 11.86 -47.91
N ALA A 560 3.69 11.44 -47.69
CA ALA A 560 4.34 10.41 -48.50
C ALA A 560 3.68 9.04 -48.26
N LYS A 561 3.44 8.66 -47.00
CA LYS A 561 2.80 7.39 -46.62
C LYS A 561 1.35 7.30 -47.11
N ILE A 562 0.61 8.41 -47.08
CA ILE A 562 -0.76 8.49 -47.64
C ILE A 562 -0.81 8.08 -49.12
N LYS A 563 0.19 8.45 -49.92
CA LYS A 563 0.23 8.09 -51.36
C LYS A 563 0.36 6.59 -51.59
N HIS A 564 1.02 5.88 -50.68
CA HIS A 564 1.28 4.45 -50.79
C HIS A 564 0.22 3.59 -50.10
N HIS A 565 -0.44 4.12 -49.06
CA HIS A 565 -1.49 3.42 -48.30
C HIS A 565 -2.85 4.16 -48.32
N PRO A 566 -3.37 4.58 -49.49
CA PRO A 566 -4.54 5.47 -49.55
C PRO A 566 -5.80 4.88 -48.90
N LYS A 567 -5.92 3.54 -48.87
CA LYS A 567 -7.03 2.86 -48.22
C LYS A 567 -6.95 2.97 -46.69
N LEU A 568 -5.79 2.69 -46.10
CA LEU A 568 -5.57 2.79 -44.65
C LEU A 568 -5.86 4.21 -44.14
N PHE A 569 -5.32 5.22 -44.83
CA PHE A 569 -5.51 6.61 -44.40
C PHE A 569 -6.92 7.16 -44.65
N SER A 570 -7.73 6.51 -45.49
CA SER A 570 -9.10 6.97 -45.77
C SER A 570 -10.06 6.89 -44.58
N TYR A 571 -9.70 6.15 -43.53
CA TYR A 571 -10.52 5.97 -42.32
C TYR A 571 -10.34 7.09 -41.28
N PHE A 572 -9.27 7.89 -41.36
CA PHE A 572 -9.00 8.93 -40.38
C PHE A 572 -9.68 10.25 -40.78
N SER A 573 -10.57 10.75 -39.92
CA SER A 573 -11.17 12.08 -40.08
C SER A 573 -10.26 13.20 -39.58
N THR A 574 -9.24 12.86 -38.78
CA THR A 574 -8.29 13.79 -38.18
C THR A 574 -6.91 13.18 -38.17
N ILE A 575 -5.90 13.95 -38.57
CA ILE A 575 -4.49 13.55 -38.53
C ILE A 575 -3.71 14.66 -37.83
N VAL A 576 -3.02 14.32 -36.74
CA VAL A 576 -2.14 15.20 -35.98
C VAL A 576 -0.70 14.71 -36.15
N CYS A 577 0.17 15.61 -36.62
CA CYS A 577 1.58 15.34 -36.88
C CYS A 577 2.44 15.98 -35.77
N GLY A 578 3.69 15.52 -35.60
CA GLY A 578 4.60 16.03 -34.57
C GLY A 578 5.05 17.48 -34.79
N ASP A 579 4.94 17.98 -36.02
CA ASP A 579 5.19 19.38 -36.39
C ASP A 579 3.92 20.26 -36.36
N ASP A 580 2.82 19.75 -35.80
CA ASP A 580 1.59 20.51 -35.64
C ASP A 580 1.77 21.66 -34.62
N PRO A 581 1.35 22.90 -34.95
CA PRO A 581 1.51 24.04 -34.04
C PRO A 581 0.85 23.90 -32.67
N ALA A 582 -0.17 23.04 -32.54
CA ALA A 582 -0.85 22.75 -31.28
C ALA A 582 -0.06 21.78 -30.39
N VAL A 583 0.87 21.01 -30.95
CA VAL A 583 1.75 20.09 -30.22
C VAL A 583 2.99 20.86 -29.78
N LYS A 584 3.04 21.26 -28.50
CA LYS A 584 4.18 22.03 -27.96
C LYS A 584 5.30 21.12 -27.50
N ARG A 585 4.94 19.97 -26.94
CA ARG A 585 5.85 18.93 -26.48
C ARG A 585 5.49 17.63 -27.18
N GLY A 586 6.48 16.94 -27.73
CA GLY A 586 6.29 15.58 -28.25
C GLY A 586 6.09 14.56 -27.13
N LYS A 587 5.79 13.31 -27.50
CA LYS A 587 5.73 12.18 -26.56
C LYS A 587 7.00 12.15 -25.69
N PRO A 588 6.91 11.93 -24.36
CA PRO A 588 5.76 11.41 -23.62
C PRO A 588 4.75 12.46 -23.12
N ALA A 589 4.83 13.72 -23.57
CA ALA A 589 3.82 14.71 -23.20
C ALA A 589 2.45 14.41 -23.86
N PRO A 590 1.33 14.76 -23.21
CA PRO A 590 -0.02 14.40 -23.67
C PRO A 590 -0.49 15.22 -24.88
N ASP A 591 0.24 16.28 -25.24
CA ASP A 591 -0.18 17.31 -26.20
C ASP A 591 -0.70 16.72 -27.52
N ILE A 592 -0.04 15.70 -28.07
CA ILE A 592 -0.40 15.11 -29.37
C ILE A 592 -1.73 14.35 -29.34
N PHE A 593 -1.96 13.53 -28.31
CA PHE A 593 -3.21 12.77 -28.16
C PHE A 593 -4.35 13.66 -27.71
N ARG A 594 -4.08 14.63 -26.82
CA ARG A 594 -5.05 15.64 -26.42
C ARG A 594 -5.53 16.47 -27.62
N THR A 595 -4.61 16.93 -28.46
CA THR A 595 -4.93 17.66 -29.70
C THR A 595 -5.74 16.80 -30.65
N ALA A 596 -5.37 15.52 -30.82
CA ALA A 596 -6.10 14.59 -31.67
C ALA A 596 -7.54 14.38 -31.18
N GLY A 597 -7.74 14.13 -29.88
CA GLY A 597 -9.07 14.03 -29.27
C GLY A 597 -9.87 15.32 -29.41
N GLN A 598 -9.27 16.48 -29.12
CA GLN A 598 -9.94 17.78 -29.23
C GLN A 598 -10.46 18.01 -30.66
N ARG A 599 -9.62 17.77 -31.67
CA ARG A 599 -10.00 17.90 -33.09
C ARG A 599 -11.05 16.89 -33.53
N LEU A 600 -10.92 15.64 -33.06
CA LEU A 600 -11.84 14.56 -33.40
C LEU A 600 -13.28 14.88 -33.00
N PHE A 601 -13.48 15.61 -31.89
CA PHE A 601 -14.79 16.02 -31.39
C PHE A 601 -15.10 17.52 -31.53
N GLY A 602 -14.30 18.28 -32.29
CA GLY A 602 -14.55 19.70 -32.57
C GLY A 602 -14.43 20.64 -31.36
N LEU A 603 -13.58 20.29 -30.41
CA LEU A 603 -13.32 21.03 -29.17
C LEU A 603 -12.22 22.09 -29.32
N LYS A 604 -12.10 23.00 -28.36
CA LYS A 604 -11.04 24.00 -28.35
C LYS A 604 -9.68 23.35 -28.13
N GLU A 605 -8.77 23.56 -29.08
CA GLU A 605 -7.43 22.94 -29.08
C GLU A 605 -6.44 23.58 -28.08
N GLY A 606 -5.46 22.79 -27.64
CA GLY A 606 -4.28 23.23 -26.89
C GLY A 606 -4.30 22.85 -25.40
N GLU A 607 -3.23 23.22 -24.69
CA GLU A 607 -3.06 22.92 -23.26
C GLU A 607 -4.13 23.58 -22.38
N ASP A 608 -4.51 24.82 -22.70
CA ASP A 608 -5.65 25.56 -22.12
C ASP A 608 -6.98 25.33 -22.89
N GLY A 609 -7.03 24.25 -23.68
CA GLY A 609 -8.18 23.82 -24.46
C GLY A 609 -9.19 23.02 -23.63
N ASP A 610 -10.25 22.54 -24.26
CA ASP A 610 -11.23 21.70 -23.58
C ASP A 610 -10.66 20.29 -23.37
N LYS A 611 -11.06 19.60 -22.30
CA LYS A 611 -10.69 18.20 -22.07
C LYS A 611 -11.40 17.31 -23.12
N PRO A 612 -10.67 16.50 -23.91
CA PRO A 612 -11.29 15.60 -24.88
C PRO A 612 -12.05 14.46 -24.19
N PRO A 613 -13.07 13.87 -24.84
CA PRO A 613 -13.72 12.66 -24.36
C PRO A 613 -12.74 11.48 -24.27
N HIS A 614 -13.02 10.55 -23.36
CA HIS A 614 -12.21 9.35 -23.15
C HIS A 614 -12.19 8.49 -24.43
N CYS A 615 -11.01 8.31 -25.02
CA CYS A 615 -10.76 7.56 -26.26
C CYS A 615 -9.83 6.39 -26.01
N ILE A 616 -9.87 5.40 -26.89
CA ILE A 616 -8.85 4.34 -26.94
C ILE A 616 -7.66 4.85 -27.76
N VAL A 617 -6.43 4.64 -27.28
CA VAL A 617 -5.19 5.02 -27.96
C VAL A 617 -4.34 3.78 -28.20
N PHE A 618 -4.07 3.45 -29.47
CA PHE A 618 -3.19 2.33 -29.84
C PHE A 618 -1.77 2.84 -30.09
N GLU A 619 -0.78 2.26 -29.39
CA GLU A 619 0.61 2.74 -29.41
C GLU A 619 1.62 1.61 -29.15
N ASP A 620 2.76 1.59 -29.84
CA ASP A 620 3.77 0.50 -29.79
C ASP A 620 5.01 0.81 -28.93
N SER A 621 5.11 2.02 -28.39
CA SER A 621 6.24 2.58 -27.66
C SER A 621 5.88 2.98 -26.22
N VAL A 622 6.88 2.90 -25.33
CA VAL A 622 6.71 3.32 -23.93
C VAL A 622 6.34 4.80 -23.83
N SER A 623 6.98 5.64 -24.66
CA SER A 623 6.73 7.08 -24.65
C SER A 623 5.31 7.43 -25.08
N GLY A 624 4.70 6.64 -25.96
CA GLY A 624 3.39 6.98 -26.51
C GLY A 624 2.23 6.45 -25.70
N TYR A 625 2.28 5.24 -25.16
CA TYR A 625 1.22 4.84 -24.20
C TYR A 625 1.28 5.73 -22.93
N THR A 626 2.49 6.13 -22.49
CA THR A 626 2.65 7.10 -21.38
C THR A 626 2.00 8.44 -21.71
N ALA A 627 2.16 8.93 -22.95
CA ALA A 627 1.50 10.15 -23.41
C ALA A 627 -0.03 10.01 -23.52
N ALA A 628 -0.53 8.82 -23.85
CA ALA A 628 -1.96 8.53 -23.87
C ALA A 628 -2.55 8.58 -22.45
N ASN A 629 -1.89 7.95 -21.47
CA ASN A 629 -2.30 7.97 -20.06
C ASN A 629 -2.27 9.39 -19.49
N ALA A 630 -1.22 10.16 -19.80
CA ALA A 630 -1.14 11.57 -19.42
C ALA A 630 -2.22 12.45 -20.10
N ALA A 631 -2.81 11.98 -21.19
CA ALA A 631 -3.92 12.62 -21.88
C ALA A 631 -5.30 12.21 -21.34
N ASP A 632 -5.36 11.37 -20.30
CA ASP A 632 -6.58 10.79 -19.72
C ASP A 632 -7.37 9.97 -20.75
N MET A 633 -6.66 9.04 -21.40
CA MET A 633 -7.19 8.15 -22.43
C MET A 633 -6.83 6.70 -22.10
N HIS A 634 -7.63 5.75 -22.61
CA HIS A 634 -7.38 4.31 -22.46
C HIS A 634 -6.29 3.86 -23.43
N SER A 635 -5.10 3.57 -22.92
CA SER A 635 -3.95 3.16 -23.69
C SER A 635 -3.93 1.65 -23.96
N ILE A 636 -3.71 1.29 -25.21
CA ILE A 636 -3.48 -0.09 -25.65
C ILE A 636 -2.07 -0.14 -26.23
N ALA A 637 -1.16 -0.73 -25.45
CA ALA A 637 0.22 -0.93 -25.87
C ALA A 637 0.34 -2.13 -26.82
N ILE A 638 1.09 -1.94 -27.92
CA ILE A 638 1.32 -2.95 -28.96
C ILE A 638 2.81 -3.20 -29.17
N PRO A 639 3.52 -3.79 -28.19
CA PRO A 639 4.94 -4.05 -28.31
C PRO A 639 5.27 -4.95 -29.51
N ASP A 640 6.30 -4.57 -30.28
CA ASP A 640 6.82 -5.43 -31.34
C ASP A 640 7.49 -6.68 -30.74
N VAL A 641 6.85 -7.84 -30.93
CA VAL A 641 7.31 -9.14 -30.44
C VAL A 641 8.66 -9.58 -31.01
N ARG A 642 9.09 -9.02 -32.15
CA ARG A 642 10.43 -9.27 -32.72
C ARG A 642 11.50 -8.60 -31.87
N ILE A 643 11.17 -7.46 -31.26
CA ILE A 643 12.03 -6.66 -30.39
C ILE A 643 11.94 -7.18 -28.95
N HIS A 644 10.73 -7.26 -28.40
CA HIS A 644 10.45 -7.70 -27.04
C HIS A 644 9.96 -9.17 -27.03
N THR A 645 10.90 -10.10 -27.18
CA THR A 645 10.59 -11.54 -27.34
C THR A 645 10.10 -12.20 -26.05
N GLU A 646 10.69 -11.82 -24.91
CA GLU A 646 10.30 -12.33 -23.59
C GLU A 646 9.07 -11.59 -23.08
N GLU A 647 8.11 -12.36 -22.56
CA GLU A 647 6.87 -11.84 -22.00
C GLU A 647 7.11 -10.96 -20.78
N ASP A 648 7.97 -11.40 -19.86
CA ASP A 648 8.36 -10.65 -18.67
C ASP A 648 8.90 -9.25 -19.02
N LYS A 649 9.70 -9.15 -20.10
CA LYS A 649 10.25 -7.87 -20.57
C LYS A 649 9.21 -6.99 -21.27
N ARG A 650 8.19 -7.59 -21.89
CA ARG A 650 7.05 -6.82 -22.41
C ARG A 650 6.24 -6.24 -21.25
N MET A 651 5.98 -7.03 -20.22
CA MET A 651 5.25 -6.59 -19.04
C MET A 651 6.04 -5.56 -18.22
N GLU A 652 7.36 -5.71 -18.09
CA GLU A 652 8.23 -4.71 -17.44
C GLU A 652 8.17 -3.34 -18.14
N LEU A 653 8.16 -3.32 -19.48
CA LEU A 653 8.23 -2.07 -20.26
C LEU A 653 6.87 -1.46 -20.59
N PHE A 654 5.84 -2.28 -20.79
CA PHE A 654 4.52 -1.86 -21.29
C PHE A 654 3.39 -2.14 -20.30
N GLY A 655 3.65 -2.82 -19.18
CA GLY A 655 2.61 -3.23 -18.21
C GLY A 655 1.91 -2.08 -17.48
N ASN A 656 2.37 -0.84 -17.64
CA ASN A 656 1.67 0.35 -17.16
C ASN A 656 0.67 0.94 -18.18
N ALA A 657 0.49 0.32 -19.36
CA ALA A 657 -0.61 0.62 -20.26
C ALA A 657 -1.92 -0.03 -19.75
N ASP A 658 -3.08 0.51 -20.13
CA ASP A 658 -4.37 -0.04 -19.67
C ASP A 658 -4.66 -1.43 -20.26
N GLU A 659 -4.16 -1.70 -21.47
CA GLU A 659 -4.15 -3.02 -22.08
C GLU A 659 -2.84 -3.24 -22.85
N VAL A 660 -2.34 -4.48 -22.85
CA VAL A 660 -1.18 -4.89 -23.65
C VAL A 660 -1.59 -6.00 -24.60
N ILE A 661 -1.56 -5.73 -25.90
CA ILE A 661 -1.80 -6.73 -26.95
C ILE A 661 -0.58 -6.84 -27.86
N THR A 662 -0.36 -7.98 -28.51
CA THR A 662 0.81 -8.17 -29.39
C THR A 662 0.49 -8.02 -30.87
N SER A 663 -0.79 -7.78 -31.19
CA SER A 663 -1.28 -7.51 -32.55
C SER A 663 -2.67 -6.88 -32.46
N LEU A 664 -2.97 -5.95 -33.38
CA LEU A 664 -4.31 -5.38 -33.53
C LEU A 664 -5.41 -6.43 -33.81
N THR A 665 -5.04 -7.65 -34.21
CA THR A 665 -5.98 -8.78 -34.36
C THR A 665 -6.54 -9.31 -33.04
N GLN A 666 -5.90 -9.02 -31.90
CA GLN A 666 -6.35 -9.42 -30.57
C GLN A 666 -7.41 -8.47 -30.01
N PHE A 667 -7.50 -7.26 -30.54
CA PHE A 667 -8.43 -6.24 -30.05
C PHE A 667 -9.89 -6.63 -30.32
N GLN A 668 -10.69 -6.65 -29.26
CA GLN A 668 -12.11 -6.99 -29.32
C GLN A 668 -12.98 -5.74 -29.17
N ILE A 669 -13.42 -5.19 -30.31
CA ILE A 669 -14.22 -3.94 -30.37
C ILE A 669 -15.46 -4.01 -29.46
N ASP A 670 -16.07 -5.19 -29.34
CA ASP A 670 -17.31 -5.36 -28.60
C ASP A 670 -17.10 -5.46 -27.08
N ASN A 671 -15.86 -5.39 -26.57
CA ASN A 671 -15.59 -5.32 -25.12
C ASN A 671 -15.82 -3.92 -24.54
N TYR A 672 -16.09 -2.92 -25.38
CA TYR A 672 -16.24 -1.51 -25.00
C TYR A 672 -17.64 -0.97 -25.26
N ASP A 673 -18.08 -0.03 -24.41
CA ASP A 673 -19.33 0.71 -24.55
C ASP A 673 -19.07 2.00 -25.34
N TRP A 674 -19.19 1.92 -26.67
CA TRP A 674 -18.94 3.05 -27.57
C TRP A 674 -20.06 4.10 -27.49
N GLN A 675 -19.76 5.23 -26.86
CA GLN A 675 -20.62 6.40 -26.73
C GLN A 675 -20.56 7.25 -28.02
N LEU A 676 -21.31 6.82 -29.04
CA LEU A 676 -21.33 7.41 -30.39
C LEU A 676 -22.22 8.64 -30.56
#